data_AF-A0A847SXS5-F1
#
_entry.id   AF-A0A847SXS5-F1
#
_cell.length_a   1.000
_cell.length_b   1.000
_cell.length_c   1.000
_cell.angle_alpha   90.00
_cell.angle_beta   90.00
_cell.angle_gamma   90.00
#
_symmetry.space_group_name_H-M   'P 1'
#
loop_
_entity.id
_entity.type
_entity.pdbx_description
1 polymer ?
#
loop_
_entity_poly.entity_id
_entity_poly.type
_entity_poly.pdbx_seq_one_letter_code
_entity_poly.pdbx_strand_id
1 'polypeptide(L)'
;MRGVSKRIGSIKFSSLSPDEVRKMSATKVITADTYDDDGFPIDMGLMDPHLGVIEPGLRCKTCGNKVDECPGHFGHIDLAMPVIHVGLVKEIKKLLQSTCKTCGKLLMTKEEAQRKAQEWEMMDDLGGDAIDYRLLAKGTAKDASKNTTCPHCGQEQGKITLDKPTTFREDGHKLTPKEVRERLERIPDEDLPPLGIDPNSCRPEWMVLTALAVPPVTVRPSITLESGDRSEDDLTHKLVDVLRINQRLRENRDAGAPQLIVEDLWELLQYHVTTYFDNQTSGIPPARHRSGRPLKTLVQRLKGKEGRFRSNLSGKRVNFSARTVISPDPSLSINEVGVPYEAARELTVPVHVTKANIDVLKAMVKRGSNPPLDDGRYAPGVNYVIRSDGRRMKVTDRNAEMISDGLEIGYIVERHLMDKDVVLFNRQPSLHRMSMMAHTVRVMPWKTFRFNLCVCPPYNADFDGDEMNLHVLQSDEARAEAMILMRVQEHILSPRFGGPVIGAIHDHITGTFLLTHMDPKFDKQETLSILSKVKHEHLPEPLVVDGKEYWTGHQLFSMVLPKGFHSTFKASICRNCAVCKKEDCDLDAYVKIREGKLITGTIDEKAIGSFKGKILDKITRDYGADAAREFLDNVTKLAIGAIMVRGFTTGIDDEDIPEEATHQINDMLKDSVRKVSEYVQAYRDGTLEQRPGRSLEETLEVEVMKTLGNARDEAGQIAGRHLGMENSAVIMARSGARGSMLNLSQMAGCIGQQAVRGERLSRGYWNRTLPHFKKGDLGAQAKGFVQNSYKSGLTPTEFFFHSMGGREGLVDTAVRTSRSGYMQRRLINALEDLKLKQDGTVRNTADMIVQLQYGEDGVDPCRSVQGDAVDIDDILAEVLGDDAEALARLEEKKVAGYATMEKDLMETIEEEEVEETEYDAGGGGGED
;
A
#
# COMPACT_ATOMS: atom_id res chain seq x y z
N MET A 1 9.69 23.05 -24.09
CA MET A 1 9.12 21.69 -24.16
C MET A 1 9.03 21.26 -25.62
N ARG A 2 9.69 20.16 -26.04
CA ARG A 2 9.26 19.50 -27.28
C ARG A 2 7.88 18.93 -26.99
N GLY A 3 6.83 19.65 -27.36
CA GLY A 3 5.46 19.20 -27.21
C GLY A 3 5.33 17.80 -27.77
N VAL A 4 4.72 16.89 -27.00
CA VAL A 4 4.46 15.52 -27.44
C VAL A 4 3.58 15.61 -28.69
N SER A 5 4.18 15.49 -29.88
CA SER A 5 3.49 15.73 -31.14
C SER A 5 2.51 14.62 -31.50
N LYS A 6 2.67 13.42 -30.91
CA LYS A 6 1.79 12.27 -31.05
C LYS A 6 1.72 11.48 -29.73
N ARG A 7 0.52 11.11 -29.30
CA ARG A 7 0.26 10.21 -28.16
C ARG A 7 -0.23 8.85 -28.69
N ILE A 8 0.01 7.78 -27.94
CA ILE A 8 -0.51 6.45 -28.28
C ILE A 8 -2.01 6.44 -27.96
N GLY A 9 -2.87 6.27 -28.96
CA GLY A 9 -4.32 6.17 -28.78
C GLY A 9 -4.77 4.77 -28.39
N SER A 10 -4.26 3.74 -29.06
CA SER A 10 -4.56 2.33 -28.80
C SER A 10 -3.40 1.44 -29.22
N ILE A 11 -3.40 0.18 -28.73
CA ILE A 11 -2.44 -0.85 -29.11
C ILE A 11 -3.23 -2.07 -29.58
N LYS A 12 -3.09 -2.45 -30.85
CA LYS A 12 -3.68 -3.67 -31.40
C LYS A 12 -2.64 -4.79 -31.34
N PHE A 13 -2.90 -5.81 -30.54
CA PHE A 13 -2.03 -7.00 -30.47
C PHE A 13 -2.30 -7.92 -31.66
N SER A 14 -1.24 -8.44 -32.27
CA SER A 14 -1.29 -9.40 -33.38
C SER A 14 -0.24 -10.50 -33.20
N SER A 15 -0.46 -11.65 -33.83
CA SER A 15 0.60 -12.65 -34.02
C SER A 15 1.45 -12.23 -35.22
N LEU A 16 2.77 -12.30 -35.08
CA LEU A 16 3.68 -11.95 -36.17
C LEU A 16 3.64 -13.03 -37.26
N SER A 17 3.35 -12.62 -38.49
CA SER A 17 3.43 -13.55 -39.63
C SER A 17 4.89 -13.86 -39.97
N PRO A 18 5.20 -15.02 -40.58
CA PRO A 18 6.56 -15.33 -41.01
C PRO A 18 7.15 -14.29 -41.96
N ASP A 19 6.33 -13.67 -42.81
CA ASP A 19 6.78 -12.66 -43.77
C ASP A 19 7.02 -11.32 -43.09
N GLU A 20 6.24 -10.97 -42.07
CA GLU A 20 6.53 -9.83 -41.21
C GLU A 20 7.83 -10.02 -40.44
N VAL A 21 8.08 -11.21 -39.88
CA VAL A 21 9.34 -11.54 -39.19
C VAL A 21 10.55 -11.38 -40.11
N ARG A 22 10.44 -11.78 -41.38
CA ARG A 22 11.49 -11.58 -42.38
C ARG A 22 11.65 -10.11 -42.77
N LYS A 23 10.55 -9.39 -42.97
CA LYS A 23 10.55 -7.98 -43.37
C LYS A 23 11.05 -7.05 -42.28
N MET A 24 10.78 -7.35 -41.01
CA MET A 24 11.26 -6.58 -39.85
C MET A 24 12.74 -6.86 -39.56
N SER A 25 13.29 -7.93 -40.10
CA SER A 25 14.64 -8.39 -39.77
C SER A 25 15.70 -7.62 -40.55
N ALA A 26 16.72 -7.13 -39.85
CA ALA A 26 17.86 -6.45 -40.45
C ALA A 26 18.86 -7.43 -41.08
N THR A 27 19.04 -8.61 -40.48
CA THR A 27 19.94 -9.65 -40.99
C THR A 27 19.43 -11.05 -40.65
N LYS A 28 19.76 -12.01 -41.51
CA LYS A 28 19.50 -13.43 -41.28
C LYS A 28 20.63 -14.01 -40.45
N VAL A 29 20.29 -14.61 -39.31
CA VAL A 29 21.28 -15.25 -38.44
C VAL A 29 21.49 -16.69 -38.89
N ILE A 30 22.74 -17.01 -39.24
CA ILE A 30 23.12 -18.32 -39.77
C ILE A 30 24.11 -18.99 -38.83
N THR A 31 25.15 -18.29 -38.36
CA THR A 31 26.23 -18.88 -37.55
C THR A 31 25.88 -18.92 -36.07
N ALA A 32 26.22 -20.03 -35.41
CA ALA A 32 25.95 -20.23 -33.99
C ALA A 32 27.04 -19.63 -33.08
N ASP A 33 28.23 -19.37 -33.62
CA ASP A 33 29.33 -18.76 -32.88
C ASP A 33 29.13 -17.25 -32.75
N THR A 34 29.51 -16.69 -31.60
CA THR A 34 29.21 -15.29 -31.25
C THR A 34 30.34 -14.33 -31.61
N TYR A 35 31.59 -14.72 -31.36
CA TYR A 35 32.80 -13.93 -31.61
C TYR A 35 33.86 -14.79 -32.31
N ASP A 36 34.73 -14.14 -33.07
CA ASP A 36 35.93 -14.75 -33.63
C ASP A 36 37.06 -14.85 -32.59
N ASP A 37 38.18 -15.47 -32.98
CA ASP A 37 39.36 -15.67 -32.12
C ASP A 37 40.00 -14.34 -31.67
N ASP A 38 39.76 -13.25 -32.41
CA ASP A 38 40.23 -11.90 -32.11
C ASP A 38 39.26 -11.12 -31.19
N GLY A 39 38.12 -11.71 -30.84
CA GLY A 39 37.11 -11.14 -29.95
C GLY A 39 36.14 -10.18 -30.63
N PHE A 40 36.11 -10.11 -31.97
CA PHE A 40 35.14 -9.32 -32.73
C PHE A 40 33.87 -10.12 -33.04
N PRO A 41 32.70 -9.45 -33.11
CA PRO A 41 31.46 -10.14 -33.46
C PRO A 41 31.49 -10.66 -34.90
N ILE A 42 31.03 -11.90 -35.08
CA ILE A 42 30.96 -12.56 -36.40
C ILE A 42 29.78 -12.02 -37.21
N ASP A 43 30.01 -11.71 -38.49
CA ASP A 43 28.95 -11.35 -39.44
C ASP A 43 27.97 -12.52 -39.66
N MET A 44 26.67 -12.23 -39.74
CA MET A 44 25.57 -13.22 -39.75
C MET A 44 25.49 -14.11 -38.49
N GLY A 45 26.19 -13.75 -37.41
CA GLY A 45 26.10 -14.41 -36.11
C GLY A 45 25.08 -13.77 -35.16
N LEU A 46 24.98 -14.30 -33.94
CA LEU A 46 24.03 -13.80 -32.92
C LEU A 46 24.40 -12.44 -32.32
N MET A 47 25.64 -11.98 -32.51
CA MET A 47 26.16 -10.69 -32.06
C MET A 47 26.46 -9.73 -33.22
N ASP A 48 25.93 -10.01 -34.41
CA ASP A 48 26.14 -9.19 -35.61
C ASP A 48 25.80 -7.70 -35.35
N PRO A 49 26.69 -6.74 -35.67
CA PRO A 49 26.45 -5.30 -35.49
C PRO A 49 25.21 -4.74 -36.22
N HIS A 50 24.63 -5.46 -37.19
CA HIS A 50 23.34 -5.13 -37.79
C HIS A 50 22.17 -5.27 -36.81
N LEU A 51 22.30 -6.12 -35.79
CA LEU A 51 21.29 -6.32 -34.74
C LEU A 51 21.36 -5.27 -33.61
N GLY A 52 22.39 -4.42 -33.64
CA GLY A 52 22.65 -3.38 -32.65
C GLY A 52 24.06 -3.46 -32.07
N VAL A 53 24.46 -2.44 -31.32
CA VAL A 53 25.78 -2.35 -30.69
C VAL A 53 25.65 -2.11 -29.19
N ILE A 54 26.53 -2.74 -28.41
CA ILE A 54 26.61 -2.62 -26.95
C ILE A 54 27.96 -2.06 -26.48
N GLU A 55 29.00 -2.12 -27.32
CA GLU A 55 30.34 -1.68 -26.95
C GLU A 55 30.57 -0.19 -27.28
N PRO A 56 31.10 0.60 -26.32
CA PRO A 56 31.48 1.98 -26.57
C PRO A 56 32.56 2.07 -27.65
N GLY A 57 32.21 2.64 -28.81
CA GLY A 57 33.14 2.84 -29.94
C GLY A 57 32.66 2.20 -31.24
N LEU A 58 31.81 1.17 -31.16
CA LEU A 58 31.17 0.59 -32.33
C LEU A 58 29.93 1.41 -32.75
N ARG A 59 29.65 1.39 -34.05
CA ARG A 59 28.44 1.97 -34.64
C ARG A 59 27.60 0.86 -35.23
N CYS A 60 26.29 0.96 -35.07
CA CYS A 60 25.38 -0.02 -35.66
C CYS A 60 25.44 0.04 -37.19
N LYS A 61 25.61 -1.10 -37.86
CA LYS A 61 25.63 -1.19 -39.33
C LYS A 61 24.26 -0.87 -39.96
N THR A 62 23.16 -1.01 -39.20
CA THR A 62 21.79 -0.77 -39.68
C THR A 62 21.34 0.68 -39.53
N CYS A 63 21.55 1.32 -38.37
CA CYS A 63 21.11 2.70 -38.13
C CYS A 63 22.23 3.75 -38.07
N GLY A 64 23.50 3.36 -37.98
CA GLY A 64 24.65 4.28 -37.87
C GLY A 64 24.83 4.96 -36.51
N ASN A 65 23.88 4.77 -35.59
CA ASN A 65 23.89 5.34 -34.25
C ASN A 65 24.91 4.65 -33.34
N LYS A 66 25.30 5.36 -32.27
CA LYS A 66 26.10 4.83 -31.16
C LYS A 66 25.20 4.05 -30.19
N VAL A 67 25.82 3.39 -29.20
CA VAL A 67 25.14 2.56 -28.19
C VAL A 67 23.94 3.25 -27.54
N ASP A 68 24.09 4.49 -27.05
CA ASP A 68 23.02 5.20 -26.31
C ASP A 68 21.81 5.60 -27.16
N GLU A 69 22.00 5.70 -28.48
CA GLU A 69 20.99 6.18 -29.44
C GLU A 69 20.45 5.06 -30.33
N CYS A 70 21.04 3.87 -30.27
CA CYS A 70 20.66 2.72 -31.08
C CYS A 70 19.47 1.98 -30.42
N PRO A 71 18.29 1.95 -31.04
CA PRO A 71 17.14 1.23 -30.47
C PRO A 71 17.30 -0.30 -30.48
N GLY A 72 18.24 -0.82 -31.30
CA GLY A 72 18.40 -2.24 -31.59
C GLY A 72 17.51 -2.69 -32.74
N HIS A 73 17.91 -3.75 -33.43
CA HIS A 73 17.23 -4.25 -34.62
C HIS A 73 17.06 -5.76 -34.56
N PHE A 74 15.91 -6.26 -35.03
CA PHE A 74 15.60 -7.69 -34.99
C PHE A 74 16.38 -8.46 -36.06
N GLY A 75 16.73 -9.70 -35.71
CA GLY A 75 17.20 -10.70 -36.65
C GLY A 75 16.10 -11.73 -36.91
N HIS A 76 16.35 -12.69 -37.80
CA HIS A 76 15.50 -13.87 -37.93
C HIS A 76 16.32 -15.14 -38.19
N ILE A 77 15.73 -16.27 -37.81
CA ILE A 77 16.20 -17.62 -38.12
C ILE A 77 15.10 -18.31 -38.91
N ASP A 78 15.44 -18.79 -40.12
CA ASP A 78 14.55 -19.70 -40.86
C ASP A 78 14.65 -21.10 -40.26
N LEU A 79 13.54 -21.58 -39.70
CA LEU A 79 13.46 -22.93 -39.16
C LEU A 79 13.45 -23.94 -40.31
N ALA A 80 14.25 -24.99 -40.20
CA ALA A 80 14.36 -26.04 -41.21
C ALA A 80 13.06 -26.84 -41.35
N MET A 81 12.30 -26.97 -40.25
CA MET A 81 11.00 -27.61 -40.16
C MET A 81 10.07 -26.78 -39.25
N PRO A 82 8.74 -26.83 -39.44
CA PRO A 82 7.80 -26.05 -38.64
C PRO A 82 7.76 -26.49 -37.17
N VAL A 83 7.58 -25.54 -36.24
CA VAL A 83 7.62 -25.78 -34.79
C VAL A 83 6.36 -25.21 -34.13
N ILE A 84 5.70 -25.98 -33.27
CA ILE A 84 4.47 -25.54 -32.59
C ILE A 84 4.82 -24.53 -31.49
N HIS A 85 4.13 -23.39 -31.44
CA HIS A 85 4.32 -22.41 -30.37
C HIS A 85 3.64 -22.88 -29.07
N VAL A 86 4.44 -23.14 -28.02
CA VAL A 86 3.96 -23.69 -26.72
C VAL A 86 2.83 -22.88 -26.07
N GLY A 87 2.87 -21.55 -26.22
CA GLY A 87 1.84 -20.66 -25.64
C GLY A 87 0.46 -20.78 -26.29
N LEU A 88 0.38 -21.30 -27.51
CA LEU A 88 -0.86 -21.33 -28.33
C LEU A 88 -1.41 -22.76 -28.52
N VAL A 89 -0.81 -23.77 -27.87
CA VAL A 89 -1.19 -25.18 -27.99
C VAL A 89 -2.68 -25.42 -27.68
N LYS A 90 -3.26 -24.71 -26.71
CA LYS A 90 -4.68 -24.83 -26.35
C LYS A 90 -5.60 -24.32 -27.47
N GLU A 91 -5.22 -23.22 -28.13
CA GLU A 91 -5.99 -22.67 -29.24
C GLU A 91 -5.84 -23.53 -30.50
N ILE A 92 -4.63 -24.02 -30.79
CA ILE A 92 -4.41 -25.00 -31.88
C ILE A 92 -5.30 -26.24 -31.66
N LYS A 93 -5.35 -26.77 -30.43
CA LYS A 93 -6.26 -27.89 -30.10
C LYS A 93 -7.71 -27.57 -30.40
N LYS A 94 -8.17 -26.39 -29.98
CA LYS A 94 -9.55 -25.92 -30.18
C LYS A 94 -9.87 -25.84 -31.67
N LEU A 95 -8.97 -25.30 -32.48
CA LEU A 95 -9.15 -25.18 -33.94
C LEU A 95 -9.18 -26.55 -34.62
N LEU A 96 -8.24 -27.43 -34.28
CA LEU A 96 -8.19 -28.78 -34.84
C LEU A 96 -9.45 -29.60 -34.51
N GLN A 97 -10.07 -29.39 -33.36
CA GLN A 97 -11.30 -30.09 -32.93
C GLN A 97 -12.59 -29.50 -33.53
N SER A 98 -12.58 -28.23 -33.95
CA SER A 98 -13.78 -27.52 -34.41
C SER A 98 -13.84 -27.39 -35.94
N THR A 99 -12.74 -27.65 -36.64
CA THR A 99 -12.65 -27.54 -38.11
C THR A 99 -12.45 -28.91 -38.75
N CYS A 100 -12.94 -29.06 -39.98
CA CYS A 100 -12.80 -30.31 -40.72
C CYS A 100 -11.40 -30.48 -41.29
N LYS A 101 -10.80 -31.67 -41.12
CA LYS A 101 -9.45 -32.00 -41.63
C LYS A 101 -9.24 -31.79 -43.13
N THR A 102 -10.28 -32.00 -43.95
CA THR A 102 -10.18 -31.90 -45.41
C THR A 102 -10.60 -30.54 -45.94
N CYS A 103 -11.84 -30.10 -45.66
CA CYS A 103 -12.39 -28.86 -46.22
C CYS A 103 -12.03 -27.59 -45.44
N GLY A 104 -11.44 -27.69 -44.24
CA GLY A 104 -11.04 -26.54 -43.42
C GLY A 104 -12.19 -25.75 -42.80
N LYS A 105 -13.44 -26.04 -43.18
CA LYS A 105 -14.63 -25.36 -42.67
C LYS A 105 -15.00 -25.79 -41.26
N LEU A 106 -15.70 -24.92 -40.57
CA LEU A 106 -16.29 -25.19 -39.26
C LEU A 106 -17.22 -26.42 -39.32
N LEU A 107 -17.17 -27.29 -38.30
CA LEU A 107 -17.98 -28.51 -38.21
C LEU A 107 -19.44 -28.20 -37.80
N MET A 108 -20.08 -27.24 -38.44
CA MET A 108 -21.47 -26.89 -38.22
C MET A 108 -22.13 -26.44 -39.53
N THR A 109 -23.45 -26.29 -39.52
CA THR A 109 -24.16 -25.80 -40.71
C THR A 109 -23.87 -24.30 -40.91
N LYS A 110 -24.02 -23.81 -42.15
CA LYS A 110 -23.82 -22.38 -42.46
C LYS A 110 -24.74 -21.47 -41.64
N GLU A 111 -25.99 -21.91 -41.42
CA GLU A 111 -26.98 -21.16 -40.64
C GLU A 111 -26.57 -21.04 -39.17
N GLU A 112 -26.06 -22.12 -38.57
CA GLU A 112 -25.55 -22.11 -37.19
C GLU A 112 -24.31 -21.22 -37.04
N ALA A 113 -23.38 -21.28 -38.00
CA ALA A 113 -22.20 -20.45 -38.01
C ALA A 113 -22.56 -18.95 -38.12
N GLN A 114 -23.52 -18.62 -38.98
CA GLN A 114 -23.99 -17.25 -39.17
C GLN A 114 -24.74 -16.71 -37.95
N ARG A 115 -25.55 -17.55 -37.28
CA ARG A 115 -26.17 -17.19 -36.00
C ARG A 115 -25.12 -16.89 -34.93
N LYS A 116 -24.06 -17.70 -34.83
CA LYS A 116 -22.96 -17.46 -33.89
C LYS A 116 -22.15 -16.21 -34.22
N ALA A 117 -22.02 -15.85 -35.49
CA ALA A 117 -21.43 -14.58 -35.90
C ALA A 117 -22.30 -13.38 -35.47
N GLN A 118 -23.62 -13.48 -35.61
CA GLN A 118 -24.54 -12.43 -35.14
C GLN A 118 -24.53 -12.29 -33.61
N GLU A 119 -24.46 -13.40 -32.87
CA GLU A 119 -24.28 -13.36 -31.41
C GLU A 119 -22.98 -12.65 -31.01
N TRP A 120 -21.92 -12.80 -31.81
CA TRP A 120 -20.64 -12.12 -31.59
C TRP A 120 -20.75 -10.60 -31.83
N GLU A 121 -21.37 -10.18 -32.94
CA GLU A 121 -21.61 -8.76 -33.24
C GLU A 121 -22.50 -8.09 -32.19
N MET A 122 -23.57 -8.75 -31.74
CA MET A 122 -24.45 -8.22 -30.70
C MET A 122 -23.71 -8.03 -29.37
N MET A 123 -22.75 -8.90 -29.06
CA MET A 123 -21.92 -8.77 -27.86
C MET A 123 -20.94 -7.59 -27.97
N ASP A 124 -20.45 -7.29 -29.18
CA ASP A 124 -19.64 -6.09 -29.47
C ASP A 124 -20.45 -4.81 -29.27
N ASP A 125 -21.68 -4.77 -29.78
CA ASP A 125 -22.59 -3.64 -29.60
C ASP A 125 -22.98 -3.40 -28.13
N LEU A 126 -23.12 -4.48 -27.35
CA LEU A 126 -23.41 -4.42 -25.92
C LEU A 126 -22.19 -4.11 -25.05
N GLY A 127 -20.99 -4.01 -25.63
CA GLY A 127 -19.75 -3.77 -24.91
C GLY A 127 -19.36 -4.91 -23.99
N GLY A 128 -19.58 -6.17 -24.41
CA GLY A 128 -19.25 -7.37 -23.62
C GLY A 128 -17.79 -7.41 -23.19
N ASP A 129 -17.52 -8.07 -22.06
CA ASP A 129 -16.15 -8.18 -21.53
C ASP A 129 -15.39 -9.34 -22.20
N ALA A 130 -14.06 -9.34 -22.06
CA ALA A 130 -13.18 -10.39 -22.60
C ALA A 130 -13.57 -11.83 -22.15
N ILE A 131 -14.24 -11.96 -20.99
CA ILE A 131 -14.74 -13.24 -20.48
C ILE A 131 -15.90 -13.74 -21.34
N ASP A 132 -16.81 -12.85 -21.71
CA ASP A 132 -18.02 -13.17 -22.44
C ASP A 132 -17.67 -13.65 -23.86
N TYR A 133 -16.80 -12.93 -24.56
CA TYR A 133 -16.24 -13.35 -25.84
C TYR A 133 -15.58 -14.73 -25.78
N ARG A 134 -14.82 -14.98 -24.70
CA ARG A 134 -14.13 -16.26 -24.52
C ARG A 134 -15.12 -17.40 -24.27
N LEU A 135 -16.20 -17.16 -23.54
CA LEU A 135 -17.26 -18.14 -23.30
C LEU A 135 -17.99 -18.45 -24.60
N LEU A 136 -18.35 -17.43 -25.38
CA LEU A 136 -18.99 -17.58 -26.68
C LEU A 136 -18.11 -18.40 -27.63
N ALA A 137 -16.84 -18.02 -27.79
CA ALA A 137 -15.89 -18.71 -28.65
C ALA A 137 -15.63 -20.17 -28.22
N LYS A 138 -15.66 -20.47 -26.92
CA LYS A 138 -15.55 -21.85 -26.41
C LYS A 138 -16.84 -22.63 -26.63
N GLY A 139 -18.00 -22.00 -26.49
CA GLY A 139 -19.31 -22.58 -26.78
C GLY A 139 -19.39 -23.01 -28.24
N THR A 140 -19.08 -22.11 -29.17
CA THR A 140 -19.04 -22.37 -30.61
C THR A 140 -18.12 -23.55 -30.95
N ALA A 141 -16.90 -23.58 -30.39
CA ALA A 141 -15.98 -24.68 -30.64
C ALA A 141 -16.45 -26.02 -30.05
N LYS A 142 -17.10 -26.00 -28.88
CA LYS A 142 -17.67 -27.20 -28.26
C LYS A 142 -18.83 -27.75 -29.08
N ASP A 143 -19.70 -26.89 -29.59
CA ASP A 143 -20.83 -27.28 -30.42
C ASP A 143 -20.36 -27.85 -31.77
N ALA A 144 -19.37 -27.21 -32.41
CA ALA A 144 -18.72 -27.75 -33.61
C ALA A 144 -18.12 -29.14 -33.37
N SER A 145 -17.43 -29.33 -32.24
CA SER A 145 -16.74 -30.59 -31.93
C SER A 145 -17.66 -31.79 -31.66
N LYS A 146 -18.97 -31.56 -31.46
CA LYS A 146 -19.95 -32.66 -31.28
C LYS A 146 -20.23 -33.40 -32.59
N ASN A 147 -20.06 -32.73 -33.72
CA ASN A 147 -20.34 -33.30 -35.03
C ASN A 147 -19.16 -34.19 -35.48
N THR A 148 -19.39 -35.50 -35.50
CA THR A 148 -18.38 -36.49 -35.93
C THR A 148 -18.20 -36.55 -37.45
N THR A 149 -19.21 -36.12 -38.21
CA THR A 149 -19.19 -36.09 -39.67
C THR A 149 -19.29 -34.64 -40.16
N CYS A 150 -18.43 -34.24 -41.09
CA CYS A 150 -18.43 -32.88 -41.62
C CYS A 150 -19.72 -32.60 -42.44
N PRO A 151 -20.51 -31.56 -42.10
CA PRO A 151 -21.73 -31.19 -42.85
C PRO A 151 -21.47 -30.70 -44.28
N HIS A 152 -20.22 -30.34 -44.62
CA HIS A 152 -19.87 -29.76 -45.92
C HIS A 152 -19.30 -30.77 -46.91
N CYS A 153 -18.46 -31.70 -46.45
CA CYS A 153 -17.77 -32.64 -47.33
C CYS A 153 -17.98 -34.13 -46.96
N GLY A 154 -18.79 -34.43 -45.95
CA GLY A 154 -19.13 -35.80 -45.54
C GLY A 154 -17.99 -36.60 -44.90
N GLN A 155 -16.86 -35.97 -44.60
CA GLN A 155 -15.69 -36.66 -44.04
C GLN A 155 -15.83 -36.89 -42.52
N GLU A 156 -15.57 -38.12 -42.09
CA GLU A 156 -15.46 -38.48 -40.66
C GLU A 156 -14.22 -37.85 -40.02
N GLN A 157 -14.41 -37.25 -38.84
CA GLN A 157 -13.36 -36.63 -38.04
C GLN A 157 -12.88 -37.59 -36.94
N GLY A 158 -11.56 -37.71 -36.80
CA GLY A 158 -10.96 -38.49 -35.73
C GLY A 158 -10.95 -37.73 -34.40
N LYS A 159 -10.84 -38.46 -33.29
CA LYS A 159 -10.76 -37.84 -31.97
C LYS A 159 -9.36 -37.29 -31.73
N ILE A 160 -9.28 -35.97 -31.54
CA ILE A 160 -8.00 -35.29 -31.29
C ILE A 160 -7.70 -35.22 -29.79
N THR A 161 -6.60 -35.85 -29.38
CA THR A 161 -6.04 -35.78 -28.04
C THR A 161 -4.74 -34.96 -28.04
N LEU A 162 -4.43 -34.38 -26.88
CA LEU A 162 -3.21 -33.59 -26.66
C LEU A 162 -2.39 -34.28 -25.58
N ASP A 163 -1.25 -34.82 -25.97
CA ASP A 163 -0.22 -35.28 -25.07
C ASP A 163 0.63 -34.06 -24.70
N LYS A 164 0.38 -33.51 -23.51
CA LYS A 164 1.09 -32.33 -23.02
C LYS A 164 2.59 -32.63 -23.00
N PRO A 165 3.45 -31.71 -23.49
CA PRO A 165 3.18 -30.27 -23.65
C PRO A 165 2.80 -29.80 -25.06
N THR A 166 3.21 -30.47 -26.14
CA THR A 166 3.09 -29.96 -27.53
C THR A 166 2.68 -31.01 -28.56
N THR A 167 2.43 -32.26 -28.16
CA THR A 167 2.20 -33.37 -29.10
C THR A 167 0.72 -33.63 -29.31
N PHE A 168 0.25 -33.59 -30.55
CA PHE A 168 -1.14 -33.89 -30.91
C PHE A 168 -1.28 -35.31 -31.44
N ARG A 169 -2.37 -36.00 -31.09
CA ARG A 169 -2.72 -37.32 -31.63
C ARG A 169 -4.14 -37.34 -32.16
N GLU A 170 -4.36 -37.95 -33.32
CA GLU A 170 -5.67 -38.24 -33.90
C GLU A 170 -5.88 -39.75 -33.88
N ASP A 171 -6.84 -40.26 -33.11
CA ASP A 171 -7.12 -41.70 -32.94
C ASP A 171 -5.87 -42.57 -32.64
N GLY A 172 -4.91 -41.98 -31.91
CA GLY A 172 -3.64 -42.63 -31.54
C GLY A 172 -2.47 -42.37 -32.50
N HIS A 173 -2.72 -41.81 -33.68
CA HIS A 173 -1.66 -41.40 -34.62
C HIS A 173 -1.11 -40.01 -34.28
N LYS A 174 0.22 -39.87 -34.20
CA LYS A 174 0.89 -38.61 -33.88
C LYS A 174 0.86 -37.68 -35.08
N LEU A 175 0.29 -36.49 -34.91
CA LEU A 175 0.27 -35.45 -35.93
C LEU A 175 1.60 -34.69 -35.93
N THR A 176 2.20 -34.54 -37.10
CA THR A 176 3.42 -33.73 -37.24
C THR A 176 3.08 -32.23 -37.24
N PRO A 177 3.97 -31.33 -36.76
CA PRO A 177 3.73 -29.89 -36.84
C PRO A 177 3.45 -29.38 -38.26
N LYS A 178 4.00 -30.07 -39.27
CA LYS A 178 3.74 -29.77 -40.68
C LYS A 178 2.28 -30.06 -41.05
N GLU A 179 1.76 -31.25 -40.72
CA GLU A 179 0.36 -31.61 -40.95
C GLU A 179 -0.60 -30.68 -40.21
N VAL A 180 -0.26 -30.32 -38.96
CA VAL A 180 -1.06 -29.36 -38.17
C VAL A 180 -1.15 -28.02 -38.92
N ARG A 181 -0.02 -27.50 -39.41
CA ARG A 181 0.00 -26.25 -40.16
C ARG A 181 -0.82 -26.31 -41.45
N GLU A 182 -0.67 -27.38 -42.24
CA GLU A 182 -1.42 -27.56 -43.49
C GLU A 182 -2.94 -27.63 -43.25
N ARG A 183 -3.39 -28.19 -42.12
CA ARG A 183 -4.80 -28.17 -41.74
C ARG A 183 -5.28 -26.77 -41.36
N LEU A 184 -4.48 -26.04 -40.57
CA LEU A 184 -4.82 -24.68 -40.12
C LEU A 184 -4.86 -23.67 -41.27
N GLU A 185 -4.01 -23.82 -42.28
CA GLU A 185 -3.97 -22.95 -43.47
C GLU A 185 -5.24 -23.05 -44.34
N ARG A 186 -5.94 -24.20 -44.30
CA ARG A 186 -7.18 -24.42 -45.06
C ARG A 186 -8.39 -23.69 -44.49
N ILE A 187 -8.30 -23.13 -43.28
CA ILE A 187 -9.44 -22.48 -42.61
C ILE A 187 -9.73 -21.14 -43.32
N PRO A 188 -10.96 -20.91 -43.81
CA PRO A 188 -11.34 -19.65 -44.43
C PRO A 188 -11.51 -18.54 -43.40
N ASP A 189 -11.26 -17.28 -43.80
CA ASP A 189 -11.37 -16.12 -42.90
C ASP A 189 -12.77 -15.93 -42.33
N GLU A 190 -13.81 -16.35 -43.05
CA GLU A 190 -15.22 -16.26 -42.63
C GLU A 190 -15.53 -17.13 -41.39
N ASP A 191 -14.79 -18.23 -41.19
CA ASP A 191 -15.03 -19.18 -40.10
C ASP A 191 -14.24 -18.83 -38.81
N LEU A 192 -13.35 -17.83 -38.86
CA LEU A 192 -12.47 -17.45 -37.73
C LEU A 192 -13.15 -16.55 -36.67
N PRO A 193 -13.95 -15.53 -37.01
CA PRO A 193 -14.60 -14.67 -36.02
C PRO A 193 -15.51 -15.43 -35.02
N PRO A 194 -16.35 -16.41 -35.44
CA PRO A 194 -17.14 -17.20 -34.49
C PRO A 194 -16.30 -18.02 -33.49
N LEU A 195 -15.04 -18.30 -33.85
CA LEU A 195 -14.05 -18.96 -32.99
C LEU A 195 -13.25 -17.97 -32.14
N GLY A 196 -13.56 -16.68 -32.22
CA GLY A 196 -12.92 -15.59 -31.49
C GLY A 196 -11.54 -15.22 -32.02
N ILE A 197 -11.32 -15.37 -33.32
CA ILE A 197 -10.04 -15.04 -33.98
C ILE A 197 -10.28 -13.99 -35.08
N ASP A 198 -9.57 -12.87 -34.98
CA ASP A 198 -9.54 -11.85 -36.05
C ASP A 198 -8.56 -12.27 -37.16
N PRO A 199 -9.03 -12.52 -38.40
CA PRO A 199 -8.18 -12.96 -39.51
C PRO A 199 -7.05 -11.98 -39.83
N ASN A 200 -7.27 -10.68 -39.64
CA ASN A 200 -6.26 -9.66 -39.94
C ASN A 200 -5.14 -9.62 -38.90
N SER A 201 -5.40 -10.11 -37.69
CA SER A 201 -4.47 -9.99 -36.55
C SER A 201 -3.79 -11.31 -36.21
N CYS A 202 -4.45 -12.45 -36.44
CA CYS A 202 -3.92 -13.75 -36.07
C CYS A 202 -4.45 -14.85 -36.98
N ARG A 203 -3.73 -15.16 -38.06
CA ARG A 203 -4.05 -16.34 -38.86
C ARG A 203 -3.60 -17.63 -38.12
N PRO A 204 -4.41 -18.69 -38.10
CA PRO A 204 -4.11 -19.93 -37.38
C PRO A 204 -2.77 -20.58 -37.71
N GLU A 205 -2.35 -20.55 -38.97
CA GLU A 205 -1.10 -21.12 -39.46
C GLU A 205 0.14 -20.45 -38.85
N TRP A 206 0.04 -19.19 -38.38
CA TRP A 206 1.14 -18.48 -37.72
C TRP A 206 1.40 -19.00 -36.30
N MET A 207 0.47 -19.76 -35.72
CA MET A 207 0.69 -20.44 -34.44
C MET A 207 1.73 -21.57 -34.55
N VAL A 208 2.02 -22.02 -35.77
CA VAL A 208 3.11 -22.94 -36.09
C VAL A 208 4.24 -22.14 -36.75
N LEU A 209 5.32 -21.94 -36.01
CA LEU A 209 6.43 -21.08 -36.39
C LEU A 209 7.23 -21.71 -37.53
N THR A 210 7.51 -20.90 -38.56
CA THR A 210 8.45 -21.23 -39.65
C THR A 210 9.67 -20.32 -39.68
N ALA A 211 9.52 -19.12 -39.13
CA ALA A 211 10.60 -18.19 -38.89
C ALA A 211 10.56 -17.78 -37.42
N LEU A 212 11.73 -17.73 -36.77
CA LEU A 212 11.86 -17.28 -35.39
C LEU A 212 12.53 -15.91 -35.39
N ALA A 213 11.89 -14.92 -34.77
CA ALA A 213 12.46 -13.60 -34.59
C ALA A 213 13.59 -13.64 -33.53
N VAL A 214 14.76 -13.14 -33.89
CA VAL A 214 15.91 -13.03 -32.99
C VAL A 214 15.90 -11.63 -32.35
N PRO A 215 15.85 -11.54 -31.01
CA PRO A 215 15.83 -10.24 -30.35
C PRO A 215 17.16 -9.50 -30.55
N PRO A 216 17.11 -8.15 -30.61
CA PRO A 216 18.30 -7.30 -30.73
C PRO A 216 19.38 -7.57 -29.67
N VAL A 217 20.62 -7.22 -29.98
CA VAL A 217 21.75 -7.35 -29.05
C VAL A 217 21.57 -6.45 -27.82
N THR A 218 20.91 -5.30 -27.97
CA THR A 218 20.59 -4.38 -26.87
C THR A 218 19.69 -5.00 -25.80
N VAL A 219 18.91 -6.04 -26.13
CA VAL A 219 18.05 -6.78 -25.20
C VAL A 219 18.78 -7.99 -24.57
N ARG A 220 19.90 -8.40 -25.16
CA ARG A 220 20.75 -9.53 -24.75
C ARG A 220 22.20 -9.07 -24.49
N PRO A 221 22.43 -8.14 -23.55
CA PRO A 221 23.77 -7.63 -23.29
C PRO A 221 24.65 -8.72 -22.67
N SER A 222 25.91 -8.81 -23.10
CA SER A 222 26.93 -9.60 -22.43
C SER A 222 27.45 -8.87 -21.20
N ILE A 223 27.75 -9.60 -20.13
CA ILE A 223 28.33 -9.06 -18.89
C ILE A 223 29.80 -9.45 -18.85
N THR A 224 30.71 -8.48 -18.71
CA THR A 224 32.12 -8.74 -18.42
C THR A 224 32.29 -9.00 -16.93
N LEU A 225 32.79 -10.18 -16.57
CA LEU A 225 33.14 -10.52 -15.19
C LEU A 225 34.43 -9.78 -14.78
N GLU A 226 34.70 -9.70 -13.48
CA GLU A 226 35.92 -9.08 -12.95
C GLU A 226 37.20 -9.80 -13.43
N SER A 227 37.10 -11.08 -13.81
CA SER A 227 38.19 -11.85 -14.42
C SER A 227 38.56 -11.39 -15.84
N GLY A 228 37.76 -10.51 -16.45
CA GLY A 228 37.87 -10.11 -17.85
C GLY A 228 37.11 -11.03 -18.82
N ASP A 229 36.59 -12.17 -18.35
CA ASP A 229 35.81 -13.10 -19.17
C ASP A 229 34.42 -12.54 -19.46
N ARG A 230 33.92 -12.78 -20.67
CA ARG A 230 32.55 -12.41 -21.08
C ARG A 230 31.58 -13.52 -20.69
N SER A 231 30.59 -13.17 -19.88
CA SER A 231 29.42 -14.00 -19.63
C SER A 231 28.31 -13.58 -20.59
N GLU A 232 27.93 -14.48 -21.48
CA GLU A 232 26.82 -14.28 -22.40
C GLU A 232 25.45 -14.31 -21.69
N ASP A 233 24.48 -13.67 -22.32
CA ASP A 233 23.10 -13.65 -21.86
C ASP A 233 22.41 -15.02 -22.00
N ASP A 234 21.52 -15.36 -21.05
CA ASP A 234 20.78 -16.63 -21.03
C ASP A 234 19.97 -16.86 -22.34
N LEU A 235 19.44 -15.80 -22.99
CA LEU A 235 18.74 -15.93 -24.26
C LEU A 235 19.70 -16.22 -25.41
N THR A 236 20.89 -15.60 -25.40
CA THR A 236 21.93 -15.87 -26.41
C THR A 236 22.33 -17.33 -26.36
N HIS A 237 22.61 -17.88 -25.17
CA HIS A 237 22.90 -19.31 -24.98
C HIS A 237 21.83 -20.21 -25.59
N LYS A 238 20.55 -19.87 -25.41
CA LYS A 238 19.48 -20.70 -25.94
C LYS A 238 19.31 -20.58 -27.44
N LEU A 239 19.52 -19.40 -28.00
CA LEU A 239 19.50 -19.18 -29.45
C LEU A 239 20.65 -19.92 -30.15
N VAL A 240 21.82 -20.02 -29.52
CA VAL A 240 22.95 -20.84 -30.00
C VAL A 240 22.50 -22.30 -30.15
N ASP A 241 21.85 -22.86 -29.13
CA ASP A 241 21.35 -24.24 -29.20
C ASP A 241 20.32 -24.42 -30.32
N VAL A 242 19.37 -23.47 -30.46
CA VAL A 242 18.36 -23.49 -31.52
C VAL A 242 19.02 -23.45 -32.91
N LEU A 243 20.04 -22.62 -33.12
CA LEU A 243 20.78 -22.55 -34.38
C LEU A 243 21.51 -23.86 -34.69
N ARG A 244 22.25 -24.40 -33.72
CA ARG A 244 23.01 -25.66 -33.91
C ARG A 244 22.11 -26.81 -34.29
N ILE A 245 20.98 -26.99 -33.59
CA ILE A 245 20.06 -28.08 -33.93
C ILE A 245 19.34 -27.84 -35.25
N ASN A 246 19.02 -26.58 -35.57
CA ASN A 246 18.38 -26.21 -36.83
C ASN A 246 19.28 -26.45 -38.05
N GLN A 247 20.57 -26.12 -37.94
CA GLN A 247 21.58 -26.43 -38.96
C GLN A 247 21.74 -27.94 -39.13
N ARG A 248 21.95 -28.67 -38.02
CA ARG A 248 22.09 -30.13 -38.04
C ARG A 248 20.87 -30.83 -38.65
N LEU A 249 19.66 -30.36 -38.34
CA LEU A 249 18.43 -30.87 -38.93
C LEU A 249 18.37 -30.63 -40.44
N ARG A 250 18.79 -29.44 -40.91
CA ARG A 250 18.84 -29.11 -42.34
C ARG A 250 19.83 -30.00 -43.08
N GLU A 251 21.05 -30.14 -42.57
CA GLU A 251 22.10 -30.97 -43.16
C GLU A 251 21.70 -32.44 -43.26
N ASN A 252 21.15 -33.03 -42.19
CA ASN A 252 20.75 -34.44 -42.19
C ASN A 252 19.56 -34.70 -43.12
N ARG A 253 18.62 -33.76 -43.21
CA ARG A 253 17.49 -33.86 -44.15
C ARG A 253 17.98 -33.79 -45.60
N ASP A 254 18.85 -32.84 -45.91
CA ASP A 254 19.35 -32.63 -47.27
C ASP A 254 20.31 -33.76 -47.69
N ALA A 255 20.99 -34.41 -46.73
CA ALA A 255 21.79 -35.62 -46.93
C ALA A 255 20.95 -36.92 -47.05
N GLY A 256 19.63 -36.86 -46.91
CA GLY A 256 18.75 -38.04 -47.04
C GLY A 256 18.82 -39.01 -45.86
N ALA A 257 19.04 -38.53 -44.64
CA ALA A 257 19.10 -39.37 -43.44
C ALA A 257 17.76 -40.11 -43.17
N PRO A 258 17.80 -41.27 -42.48
CA PRO A 258 16.60 -42.00 -42.07
C PRO A 258 15.60 -41.13 -41.29
N GLN A 259 14.30 -41.36 -41.54
CA GLN A 259 13.21 -40.55 -40.98
C GLN A 259 13.21 -40.49 -39.45
N LEU A 260 13.55 -41.59 -38.77
CA LEU A 260 13.69 -41.64 -37.30
C LEU A 260 14.67 -40.58 -36.77
N ILE A 261 15.83 -40.42 -37.42
CA ILE A 261 16.85 -39.44 -37.00
C ILE A 261 16.35 -38.02 -37.21
N VAL A 262 15.65 -37.77 -38.32
CA VAL A 262 15.07 -36.46 -38.63
C VAL A 262 13.97 -36.11 -37.62
N GLU A 263 13.14 -37.07 -37.24
CA GLU A 263 12.09 -36.90 -36.22
C GLU A 263 12.68 -36.61 -34.83
N ASP A 264 13.73 -37.33 -34.41
CA ASP A 264 14.42 -37.06 -33.13
C ASP A 264 15.04 -35.65 -33.09
N LEU A 265 15.70 -35.25 -34.18
CA LEU A 265 16.27 -33.89 -34.30
C LEU A 265 15.18 -32.82 -34.33
N TRP A 266 14.01 -33.12 -34.91
CA TRP A 266 12.86 -32.23 -34.93
C TRP A 266 12.23 -32.08 -33.54
N GLU A 267 12.09 -33.16 -32.78
CA GLU A 267 11.66 -33.09 -31.38
C GLU A 267 12.64 -32.29 -30.52
N LEU A 268 13.94 -32.45 -30.76
CA LEU A 268 14.95 -31.67 -30.07
C LEU A 268 14.87 -30.17 -30.43
N LEU A 269 14.62 -29.83 -31.69
CA LEU A 269 14.33 -28.44 -32.10
C LEU A 269 13.08 -27.90 -31.40
N GLN A 270 12.00 -28.69 -31.33
CA GLN A 270 10.78 -28.33 -30.59
C GLN A 270 11.09 -28.08 -29.10
N TYR A 271 11.93 -28.91 -28.48
CA TYR A 271 12.40 -28.70 -27.10
C TYR A 271 13.14 -27.37 -26.93
N HIS A 272 14.11 -27.07 -27.80
CA HIS A 272 14.90 -25.84 -27.69
C HIS A 272 14.07 -24.58 -27.91
N VAL A 273 13.15 -24.58 -28.87
CA VAL A 273 12.23 -23.45 -29.09
C VAL A 273 11.23 -23.31 -27.94
N THR A 274 10.70 -24.42 -27.42
CA THR A 274 9.76 -24.38 -26.30
C THR A 274 10.41 -23.78 -25.05
N THR A 275 11.61 -24.26 -24.71
CA THR A 275 12.37 -23.75 -23.55
C THR A 275 12.91 -22.34 -23.78
N TYR A 276 13.07 -21.86 -25.03
CA TYR A 276 13.38 -20.47 -25.34
C TYR A 276 12.22 -19.51 -25.02
N PHE A 277 10.98 -19.91 -25.26
CA PHE A 277 9.81 -19.12 -24.86
C PHE A 277 9.56 -19.26 -23.35
N ASP A 278 9.43 -20.49 -22.85
CA ASP A 278 9.14 -20.78 -21.45
C ASP A 278 9.91 -22.00 -20.93
N ASN A 279 10.99 -21.74 -20.19
CA ASN A 279 11.81 -22.76 -19.54
C ASN A 279 11.20 -23.37 -18.26
N GLN A 280 10.00 -22.97 -17.85
CA GLN A 280 9.26 -23.52 -16.71
C GLN A 280 8.01 -24.31 -17.16
N THR A 281 7.96 -24.70 -18.43
CA THR A 281 6.88 -25.51 -18.98
C THR A 281 6.81 -26.88 -18.28
N SER A 282 5.62 -27.25 -17.80
CA SER A 282 5.39 -28.54 -17.15
C SER A 282 5.64 -29.71 -18.10
N GLY A 283 6.33 -30.76 -17.64
CA GLY A 283 6.62 -31.97 -18.42
C GLY A 283 7.86 -31.87 -19.30
N ILE A 284 8.58 -30.74 -19.30
CA ILE A 284 9.84 -30.55 -20.02
C ILE A 284 10.97 -30.33 -19.02
N PRO A 285 12.13 -31.00 -19.13
CA PRO A 285 13.27 -30.74 -18.27
C PRO A 285 13.81 -29.32 -18.51
N PRO A 286 13.98 -28.49 -17.47
CA PRO A 286 14.44 -27.12 -17.62
C PRO A 286 15.87 -27.10 -18.17
N ALA A 287 16.09 -26.29 -19.20
CA ALA A 287 17.41 -26.03 -19.74
C ALA A 287 18.26 -25.29 -18.69
N ARG A 288 19.46 -25.83 -18.43
CA ARG A 288 20.40 -25.33 -17.42
C ARG A 288 21.68 -24.86 -18.09
N HIS A 289 22.29 -23.86 -17.48
CA HIS A 289 23.67 -23.49 -17.77
C HIS A 289 24.63 -24.61 -17.32
N ARG A 290 25.89 -24.60 -17.79
CA ARG A 290 26.92 -25.57 -17.35
C ARG A 290 27.14 -25.59 -15.84
N SER A 291 26.82 -24.48 -15.16
CA SER A 291 26.87 -24.34 -13.70
C SER A 291 25.69 -24.99 -12.95
N GLY A 292 24.72 -25.58 -13.66
CA GLY A 292 23.51 -26.17 -13.08
C GLY A 292 22.38 -25.17 -12.82
N ARG A 293 22.62 -23.86 -12.96
CA ARG A 293 21.59 -22.81 -12.84
C ARG A 293 20.56 -22.91 -13.99
N PRO A 294 19.24 -22.90 -13.73
CA PRO A 294 18.25 -22.84 -14.80
C PRO A 294 18.31 -21.50 -15.54
N LEU A 295 18.18 -21.52 -16.87
CA LEU A 295 18.21 -20.32 -17.71
C LEU A 295 16.93 -19.49 -17.54
N LYS A 296 17.06 -18.16 -17.46
CA LYS A 296 15.93 -17.21 -17.44
C LYS A 296 15.60 -16.73 -18.85
N THR A 297 14.61 -17.37 -19.46
CA THR A 297 14.12 -17.09 -20.82
C THR A 297 12.99 -16.05 -20.86
N LEU A 298 12.30 -15.88 -22.00
CA LEU A 298 11.38 -14.76 -22.25
C LEU A 298 10.28 -14.64 -21.19
N VAL A 299 9.54 -15.72 -20.91
CA VAL A 299 8.44 -15.70 -19.94
C VAL A 299 8.94 -15.36 -18.53
N GLN A 300 10.09 -15.88 -18.11
CA GLN A 300 10.68 -15.62 -16.79
C GLN A 300 11.18 -14.18 -16.64
N ARG A 301 11.57 -13.52 -17.74
CA ARG A 301 11.93 -12.08 -17.72
C ARG A 301 10.71 -11.20 -17.55
N LEU A 302 9.56 -11.62 -18.07
CA LEU A 302 8.31 -10.87 -17.97
C LEU A 302 7.59 -11.13 -16.64
N LYS A 303 7.48 -12.40 -16.24
CA LYS A 303 6.79 -12.85 -15.03
C LYS A 303 7.65 -12.73 -13.77
N GLY A 304 7.00 -12.83 -12.61
CA GLY A 304 7.66 -12.86 -11.30
C GLY A 304 7.77 -11.50 -10.62
N LYS A 305 8.29 -11.47 -9.39
CA LYS A 305 8.46 -10.24 -8.59
C LYS A 305 9.51 -9.31 -9.18
N GLU A 306 10.61 -9.88 -9.67
CA GLU A 306 11.70 -9.18 -10.35
C GLU A 306 11.52 -9.09 -11.88
N GLY A 307 10.37 -9.55 -12.40
CA GLY A 307 10.04 -9.46 -13.81
C GLY A 307 9.86 -8.02 -14.28
N ARG A 308 10.00 -7.79 -15.59
CA ARG A 308 9.94 -6.45 -16.21
C ARG A 308 8.66 -5.68 -15.87
N PHE A 309 7.50 -6.33 -15.85
CA PHE A 309 6.23 -5.67 -15.52
C PHE A 309 6.25 -5.05 -14.11
N ARG A 310 6.66 -5.83 -13.10
CA ARG A 310 6.63 -5.37 -11.70
C ARG A 310 7.79 -4.47 -11.32
N SER A 311 9.00 -4.78 -11.78
CA SER A 311 10.23 -4.11 -11.32
C SER A 311 10.68 -2.95 -12.19
N ASN A 312 10.21 -2.86 -13.44
CA ASN A 312 10.67 -1.84 -14.38
C ASN A 312 9.54 -1.05 -15.06
N LEU A 313 8.29 -1.52 -15.06
CA LEU A 313 7.16 -0.78 -15.64
C LEU A 313 6.30 -0.16 -14.54
N SER A 314 5.64 -0.98 -13.72
CA SER A 314 4.76 -0.50 -12.63
C SER A 314 5.53 0.22 -11.53
N GLY A 315 6.76 -0.19 -11.25
CA GLY A 315 7.65 0.46 -10.30
C GLY A 315 9.02 0.71 -10.91
N LYS A 316 9.60 1.88 -10.67
CA LYS A 316 10.95 2.26 -11.11
C LYS A 316 11.68 2.97 -9.96
N ARG A 317 13.00 2.89 -9.99
CA ARG A 317 13.82 3.82 -9.22
C ARG A 317 13.76 5.19 -9.89
N VAL A 318 13.56 6.22 -9.09
CA VAL A 318 13.45 7.60 -9.54
C VAL A 318 14.68 8.39 -9.14
N ASN A 319 15.02 9.40 -9.94
CA ASN A 319 16.06 10.37 -9.61
C ASN A 319 15.48 11.48 -8.71
N PHE A 320 16.34 12.39 -8.22
CA PHE A 320 15.95 13.53 -7.38
C PHE A 320 15.18 13.15 -6.12
N SER A 321 15.67 12.10 -5.45
CA SER A 321 15.15 11.63 -4.17
C SER A 321 16.26 11.51 -3.14
N ALA A 322 15.94 11.74 -1.87
CA ALA A 322 16.82 11.52 -0.73
C ALA A 322 16.12 10.69 0.35
N ARG A 323 16.90 10.00 1.19
CA ARG A 323 16.41 9.21 2.32
C ARG A 323 17.34 9.44 3.52
N THR A 324 16.77 9.73 4.68
CA THR A 324 17.52 9.82 5.94
C THR A 324 16.57 9.61 7.13
N VAL A 325 17.16 9.50 8.32
CA VAL A 325 16.46 9.39 9.62
C VAL A 325 15.65 10.65 9.90
N ILE A 326 14.50 10.47 10.54
CA ILE A 326 13.63 11.58 10.95
C ILE A 326 13.87 12.01 12.40
N SER A 327 13.52 13.26 12.70
CA SER A 327 13.61 13.84 14.04
C SER A 327 12.43 14.80 14.27
N PRO A 328 11.90 14.90 15.50
CA PRO A 328 10.75 15.74 15.77
C PRO A 328 11.15 17.21 15.85
N ASP A 329 10.34 18.11 15.29
CA ASP A 329 10.47 19.55 15.53
C ASP A 329 9.09 20.24 15.62
N PRO A 330 8.59 20.52 16.84
CA PRO A 330 7.30 21.16 17.02
C PRO A 330 7.31 22.68 16.73
N SER A 331 8.48 23.27 16.45
CA SER A 331 8.58 24.69 16.09
C SER A 331 8.29 24.94 14.60
N LEU A 332 8.35 23.88 13.78
CA LEU A 332 8.00 23.91 12.37
C LEU A 332 6.50 23.96 12.19
N SER A 333 6.04 24.60 11.10
CA SER A 333 4.65 24.48 10.69
C SER A 333 4.34 23.03 10.29
N ILE A 334 3.08 22.60 10.39
CA ILE A 334 2.66 21.26 9.94
C ILE A 334 2.96 20.98 8.44
N ASN A 335 3.06 22.02 7.61
CA ASN A 335 3.42 21.89 6.20
C ASN A 335 4.93 21.91 5.94
N GLU A 336 5.76 22.24 6.94
CA GLU A 336 7.19 22.42 6.77
C GLU A 336 7.95 21.10 7.04
N VAL A 337 8.91 20.80 6.17
CA VAL A 337 9.89 19.74 6.38
C VAL A 337 11.30 20.33 6.43
N GLY A 338 12.00 20.08 7.53
CA GLY A 338 13.40 20.42 7.70
C GLY A 338 14.29 19.54 6.83
N VAL A 339 15.02 20.16 5.90
CA VAL A 339 15.94 19.48 4.96
C VAL A 339 17.40 19.82 5.30
N PRO A 340 18.28 18.81 5.47
CA PRO A 340 19.71 19.00 5.67
C PRO A 340 20.41 19.82 4.58
N TYR A 341 21.42 20.60 4.96
CA TYR A 341 22.26 21.37 4.02
C TYR A 341 22.89 20.50 2.92
N GLU A 342 23.37 19.30 3.26
CA GLU A 342 23.98 18.36 2.31
C GLU A 342 22.95 17.93 1.25
N ALA A 343 21.77 17.48 1.69
CA ALA A 343 20.68 17.08 0.79
C ALA A 343 20.18 18.24 -0.08
N ALA A 344 20.06 19.44 0.50
CA ALA A 344 19.61 20.63 -0.22
C ALA A 344 20.57 21.08 -1.34
N ARG A 345 21.88 20.81 -1.21
CA ARG A 345 22.90 21.13 -2.22
C ARG A 345 22.97 20.11 -3.35
N GLU A 346 22.68 18.84 -3.07
CA GLU A 346 22.65 17.79 -4.10
C GLU A 346 21.36 17.83 -4.92
N LEU A 347 20.23 17.98 -4.24
CA LEU A 347 18.93 18.07 -4.88
C LEU A 347 18.76 19.44 -5.54
N THR A 348 18.23 19.46 -6.76
CA THR A 348 18.05 20.69 -7.53
C THR A 348 16.66 20.79 -8.13
N VAL A 349 16.24 22.05 -8.34
CA VAL A 349 14.97 22.41 -8.96
C VAL A 349 15.30 23.19 -10.26
N PRO A 350 14.79 22.77 -11.42
CA PRO A 350 15.00 23.47 -12.67
C PRO A 350 14.09 24.69 -12.72
N VAL A 351 14.68 25.86 -12.91
CA VAL A 351 13.97 27.14 -13.01
C VAL A 351 14.24 27.76 -14.37
N HIS A 352 13.17 28.06 -15.11
CA HIS A 352 13.27 28.79 -16.37
C HIS A 352 13.67 30.24 -16.11
N VAL A 353 14.67 30.72 -16.87
CA VAL A 353 15.10 32.11 -16.83
C VAL A 353 14.06 32.96 -17.56
N THR A 354 13.46 33.88 -16.83
CA THR A 354 12.46 34.84 -17.27
C THR A 354 12.96 36.26 -17.01
N LYS A 355 12.26 37.26 -17.55
CA LYS A 355 12.59 38.66 -17.30
C LYS A 355 12.55 39.04 -15.81
N ALA A 356 11.70 38.38 -15.02
CA ALA A 356 11.48 38.74 -13.62
C ALA A 356 12.52 38.14 -12.65
N ASN A 357 13.08 36.96 -12.98
CA ASN A 357 13.98 36.22 -12.08
C ASN A 357 15.45 36.19 -12.55
N ILE A 358 15.77 36.77 -13.71
CA ILE A 358 17.12 36.71 -14.30
C ILE A 358 18.20 37.28 -13.37
N ASP A 359 17.96 38.41 -12.71
CA ASP A 359 18.96 39.05 -11.83
C ASP A 359 19.26 38.17 -10.60
N VAL A 360 18.21 37.57 -10.03
CA VAL A 360 18.33 36.63 -8.91
C VAL A 360 19.09 35.37 -9.32
N LEU A 361 18.78 34.81 -10.50
CA LEU A 361 19.46 33.63 -11.02
C LEU A 361 20.91 33.91 -11.38
N LYS A 362 21.24 35.09 -11.93
CA LYS A 362 22.63 35.51 -12.18
C LYS A 362 23.43 35.58 -10.88
N ALA A 363 22.86 36.16 -9.83
CA ALA A 363 23.49 36.19 -8.52
C ALA A 363 23.70 34.77 -7.95
N MET A 364 22.72 33.88 -8.09
CA MET A 364 22.83 32.47 -7.68
C MET A 364 23.92 31.71 -8.44
N VAL A 365 23.99 31.86 -9.76
CA VAL A 365 25.03 31.23 -10.59
C VAL A 365 26.41 31.75 -10.21
N LYS A 366 26.55 33.07 -9.95
CA LYS A 366 27.81 33.69 -9.54
C LYS A 366 28.34 33.14 -8.21
N ARG A 367 27.44 32.72 -7.30
CA ARG A 367 27.81 32.06 -6.04
C ARG A 367 28.39 30.64 -6.21
N GLY A 368 28.28 30.04 -7.40
CA GLY A 368 28.83 28.73 -7.71
C GLY A 368 28.00 27.55 -7.17
N SER A 369 28.60 26.36 -7.19
CA SER A 369 27.95 25.09 -6.82
C SER A 369 28.07 24.74 -5.34
N ASN A 370 28.93 25.42 -4.58
CA ASN A 370 29.13 25.14 -3.16
C ASN A 370 29.41 26.42 -2.36
N PRO A 371 28.45 27.36 -2.30
CA PRO A 371 28.67 28.63 -1.61
C PRO A 371 28.97 28.43 -0.11
N PRO A 372 29.81 29.28 0.50
CA PRO A 372 29.96 29.31 1.94
C PRO A 372 28.64 29.72 2.61
N LEU A 373 28.52 29.47 3.91
CA LEU A 373 27.39 29.95 4.70
C LEU A 373 27.43 31.48 4.78
N ASP A 374 26.26 32.12 4.65
CA ASP A 374 26.09 33.57 4.72
C ASP A 374 25.61 33.93 6.14
N ASP A 375 26.48 34.52 6.96
CA ASP A 375 26.23 34.76 8.40
C ASP A 375 25.73 33.51 9.17
N GLY A 376 26.28 32.34 8.84
CA GLY A 376 25.89 31.05 9.43
C GLY A 376 24.57 30.48 8.89
N ARG A 377 23.96 31.13 7.90
CA ARG A 377 22.73 30.68 7.21
C ARG A 377 23.05 30.05 5.87
N TYR A 378 22.13 29.20 5.43
CA TYR A 378 22.23 28.53 4.15
C TYR A 378 22.05 29.51 2.98
N ALA A 379 23.01 29.50 2.05
CA ALA A 379 22.92 30.23 0.79
C ALA A 379 22.76 29.23 -0.38
N PRO A 380 21.74 29.38 -1.25
CA PRO A 380 21.53 28.46 -2.36
C PRO A 380 22.45 28.77 -3.54
N GLY A 381 23.11 27.72 -4.05
CA GLY A 381 23.95 27.75 -5.25
C GLY A 381 23.27 27.14 -6.48
N VAL A 382 24.07 26.86 -7.51
CA VAL A 382 23.63 26.26 -8.78
C VAL A 382 24.61 25.17 -9.20
N ASN A 383 24.09 24.01 -9.58
CA ASN A 383 24.94 22.90 -10.06
C ASN A 383 25.05 22.88 -11.59
N TYR A 384 23.96 23.16 -12.30
CA TYR A 384 23.93 23.09 -13.77
C TYR A 384 23.11 24.22 -14.39
N VAL A 385 23.48 24.60 -15.61
CA VAL A 385 22.72 25.50 -16.48
C VAL A 385 22.53 24.81 -17.82
N ILE A 386 21.29 24.69 -18.27
CA ILE A 386 20.91 24.13 -19.57
C ILE A 386 20.57 25.29 -20.50
N ARG A 387 21.27 25.35 -21.64
CA ARG A 387 21.02 26.34 -22.68
C ARG A 387 19.77 25.99 -23.50
N SER A 388 19.32 26.94 -24.31
CA SER A 388 18.20 26.75 -25.26
C SER A 388 18.46 25.65 -26.31
N ASP A 389 19.72 25.36 -26.64
CA ASP A 389 20.14 24.26 -27.52
C ASP A 389 20.09 22.88 -26.84
N GLY A 390 19.82 22.82 -25.53
CA GLY A 390 19.78 21.59 -24.73
C GLY A 390 21.14 21.18 -24.15
N ARG A 391 22.21 21.93 -24.38
CA ARG A 391 23.54 21.63 -23.81
C ARG A 391 23.54 21.95 -22.31
N ARG A 392 23.81 20.94 -21.49
CA ARG A 392 23.96 21.05 -20.03
C ARG A 392 25.39 21.44 -19.67
N MET A 393 25.56 22.59 -19.02
CA MET A 393 26.83 23.09 -18.53
C MET A 393 26.91 22.90 -17.01
N LYS A 394 28.01 22.33 -16.51
CA LYS A 394 28.27 22.22 -15.08
C LYS A 394 28.86 23.54 -14.57
N VAL A 395 28.25 24.09 -13.52
CA VAL A 395 28.76 25.28 -12.84
C VAL A 395 29.83 24.85 -11.84
N THR A 396 30.97 25.52 -11.88
CA THR A 396 32.12 25.37 -10.99
C THR A 396 32.64 26.75 -10.63
N ASP A 397 33.40 26.88 -9.54
CA ASP A 397 33.86 28.19 -9.05
C ASP A 397 34.68 28.98 -10.08
N ARG A 398 35.33 28.29 -11.04
CA ARG A 398 36.13 28.91 -12.11
C ARG A 398 35.30 29.47 -13.25
N ASN A 399 34.14 28.88 -13.53
CA ASN A 399 33.31 29.23 -14.70
C ASN A 399 32.02 29.96 -14.31
N ALA A 400 31.71 30.06 -13.02
CA ALA A 400 30.50 30.66 -12.48
C ALA A 400 30.26 32.10 -12.99
N GLU A 401 31.27 32.97 -12.96
CA GLU A 401 31.15 34.35 -13.44
C GLU A 401 30.82 34.41 -14.93
N MET A 402 31.59 33.68 -15.75
CA MET A 402 31.38 33.63 -17.20
C MET A 402 29.98 33.08 -17.57
N ILE A 403 29.51 32.05 -16.87
CA ILE A 403 28.18 31.47 -17.12
C ILE A 403 27.07 32.43 -16.68
N SER A 404 27.28 33.16 -15.57
CA SER A 404 26.32 34.16 -15.07
C SER A 404 26.14 35.32 -16.05
N ASP A 405 27.25 35.85 -16.58
CA ASP A 405 27.21 36.96 -17.55
C ASP A 405 26.53 36.54 -18.86
N GLY A 406 26.75 35.29 -19.29
CA GLY A 406 26.13 34.69 -20.48
C GLY A 406 24.73 34.09 -20.27
N LEU A 407 24.06 34.35 -19.14
CA LEU A 407 22.71 33.85 -18.87
C LEU A 407 21.66 34.66 -19.65
N GLU A 408 20.89 33.98 -20.49
CA GLU A 408 19.85 34.57 -21.34
C GLU A 408 18.46 34.03 -21.00
N ILE A 409 17.43 34.77 -21.43
CA ILE A 409 16.02 34.36 -21.28
C ILE A 409 15.78 33.07 -22.07
N GLY A 410 15.11 32.10 -21.45
CA GLY A 410 14.85 30.79 -22.03
C GLY A 410 15.88 29.71 -21.68
N TYR A 411 16.95 30.06 -20.95
CA TYR A 411 17.82 29.06 -20.32
C TYR A 411 17.12 28.44 -19.10
N ILE A 412 17.61 27.29 -18.64
CA ILE A 412 17.13 26.61 -17.43
C ILE A 412 18.28 26.52 -16.44
N VAL A 413 18.05 26.97 -15.22
CA VAL A 413 19.02 26.92 -14.13
C VAL A 413 18.59 25.85 -13.13
N GLU A 414 19.43 24.85 -12.89
CA GLU A 414 19.23 23.84 -11.85
C GLU A 414 19.82 24.36 -10.52
N ARG A 415 19.01 25.12 -9.79
CA ARG A 415 19.39 25.69 -8.48
C ARG A 415 19.19 24.69 -7.36
N HIS A 416 19.93 24.84 -6.27
CA HIS A 416 19.73 24.09 -5.04
C HIS A 416 18.34 24.34 -4.42
N LEU A 417 17.93 23.46 -3.51
CA LEU A 417 16.70 23.63 -2.73
C LEU A 417 16.76 24.88 -1.86
N MET A 418 15.62 25.55 -1.73
CA MET A 418 15.45 26.75 -0.92
C MET A 418 14.24 26.59 -0.01
N ASP A 419 14.15 27.45 0.99
CA ASP A 419 12.96 27.54 1.82
C ASP A 419 11.72 27.77 0.95
N LYS A 420 10.62 27.10 1.30
CA LYS A 420 9.31 27.10 0.60
C LYS A 420 9.27 26.35 -0.73
N ASP A 421 10.33 25.65 -1.14
CA ASP A 421 10.22 24.72 -2.26
C ASP A 421 9.27 23.56 -1.92
N VAL A 422 8.48 23.12 -2.91
CA VAL A 422 7.51 22.05 -2.75
C VAL A 422 8.17 20.70 -2.99
N VAL A 423 8.04 19.80 -2.03
CA VAL A 423 8.62 18.45 -2.03
C VAL A 423 7.58 17.43 -1.60
N LEU A 424 7.68 16.21 -2.10
CA LEU A 424 6.86 15.11 -1.60
C LEU A 424 7.61 14.36 -0.51
N PHE A 425 6.97 14.18 0.64
CA PHE A 425 7.51 13.48 1.78
C PHE A 425 6.71 12.19 2.01
N ASN A 426 7.42 11.08 2.15
CA ASN A 426 6.84 9.73 2.12
C ASN A 426 7.48 8.80 3.16
N ARG A 427 6.65 8.07 3.90
CA ARG A 427 7.07 6.94 4.73
C ARG A 427 6.60 5.62 4.12
N GLN A 428 7.51 4.67 4.01
CA GLN A 428 7.21 3.30 3.58
C GLN A 428 6.99 2.41 4.81
N PRO A 429 6.02 1.48 4.80
CA PRO A 429 5.10 1.15 3.70
C PRO A 429 3.98 2.19 3.53
N SER A 430 3.64 2.51 2.28
CA SER A 430 2.56 3.46 1.97
C SER A 430 1.21 2.73 1.99
N LEU A 431 0.49 2.80 3.11
CA LEU A 431 -0.77 2.08 3.32
C LEU A 431 -1.99 2.82 2.74
N HIS A 432 -1.94 4.15 2.74
CA HIS A 432 -3.01 5.01 2.23
C HIS A 432 -2.41 6.26 1.58
N ARG A 433 -3.23 7.05 0.87
CA ARG A 433 -2.73 8.23 0.14
C ARG A 433 -1.98 9.22 1.03
N MET A 434 -2.42 9.40 2.29
CA MET A 434 -1.76 10.32 3.24
C MET A 434 -0.36 9.87 3.68
N SER A 435 0.07 8.64 3.36
CA SER A 435 1.47 8.21 3.59
C SER A 435 2.46 8.95 2.68
N MET A 436 1.98 9.72 1.70
CA MET A 436 2.76 10.60 0.83
C MET A 436 2.04 11.94 0.68
N MET A 437 2.64 13.02 1.19
CA MET A 437 2.05 14.37 1.14
C MET A 437 3.08 15.41 0.70
N ALA A 438 2.60 16.54 0.21
CA ALA A 438 3.43 17.67 -0.18
C ALA A 438 3.75 18.55 1.03
N HIS A 439 5.05 18.73 1.28
CA HIS A 439 5.61 19.63 2.27
C HIS A 439 6.33 20.78 1.58
N THR A 440 6.57 21.82 2.36
CA THR A 440 7.39 22.97 2.03
C THR A 440 8.74 22.83 2.71
N VAL A 441 9.81 23.01 1.95
CA VAL A 441 11.18 22.85 2.47
C VAL A 441 11.50 23.97 3.44
N ARG A 442 12.19 23.61 4.53
CA ARG A 442 12.95 24.54 5.36
C ARG A 442 14.36 24.02 5.51
N VAL A 443 15.35 24.74 5.00
CA VAL A 443 16.73 24.27 4.96
C VAL A 443 17.38 24.49 6.32
N MET A 444 17.82 23.40 6.95
CA MET A 444 18.32 23.40 8.33
C MET A 444 19.68 22.70 8.42
N PRO A 445 20.51 23.07 9.41
CA PRO A 445 21.76 22.37 9.67
C PRO A 445 21.50 20.92 10.11
N TRP A 446 22.57 20.13 10.23
CA TRP A 446 22.55 18.71 10.61
C TRP A 446 22.11 17.78 9.47
N LYS A 447 21.75 16.52 9.80
CA LYS A 447 21.65 15.41 8.83
C LYS A 447 20.31 14.65 8.81
N THR A 448 19.34 15.09 9.60
CA THR A 448 18.03 14.43 9.72
C THR A 448 16.95 15.23 9.00
N PHE A 449 15.90 14.56 8.55
CA PHE A 449 14.66 15.23 8.18
C PHE A 449 13.90 15.61 9.45
N ARG A 450 13.31 16.80 9.47
CA ARG A 450 12.51 17.28 10.62
C ARG A 450 11.10 17.57 10.19
N PHE A 451 10.12 17.22 10.98
CA PHE A 451 8.74 17.62 10.72
C PHE A 451 7.96 17.71 12.02
N ASN A 452 6.77 18.29 11.93
CA ASN A 452 5.91 18.52 13.07
C ASN A 452 5.26 17.22 13.59
N LEU A 453 5.22 17.07 14.91
CA LEU A 453 4.68 15.92 15.62
C LEU A 453 3.21 15.62 15.29
N CYS A 454 2.39 16.63 15.00
CA CYS A 454 0.98 16.44 14.66
C CYS A 454 0.76 15.65 13.36
N VAL A 455 1.81 15.57 12.52
CA VAL A 455 1.78 14.89 11.22
C VAL A 455 2.38 13.48 11.33
N CYS A 456 2.75 13.01 12.53
CA CYS A 456 3.17 11.61 12.72
C CYS A 456 2.05 10.58 12.41
N PRO A 457 0.79 10.77 12.85
CA PRO A 457 -0.29 9.81 12.60
C PRO A 457 -0.52 9.43 11.13
N PRO A 458 -0.58 10.36 10.14
CA PRO A 458 -0.76 9.97 8.73
C PRO A 458 0.44 9.21 8.14
N TYR A 459 1.66 9.42 8.66
CA TYR A 459 2.81 8.61 8.24
C TYR A 459 2.96 7.32 9.05
N ASN A 460 2.23 7.20 10.15
CA ASN A 460 2.45 6.20 11.19
C ASN A 460 3.92 6.16 11.64
N ALA A 461 4.56 7.34 11.71
CA ALA A 461 5.99 7.49 11.92
C ALA A 461 6.31 7.66 13.42
N ASP A 462 7.38 7.02 13.86
CA ASP A 462 7.98 7.22 15.18
C ASP A 462 9.41 7.77 15.05
N PHE A 463 10.12 7.87 16.17
CA PHE A 463 11.47 8.46 16.21
C PHE A 463 12.50 7.54 16.86
N ASP A 464 12.31 6.21 16.76
CA ASP A 464 13.25 5.21 17.31
C ASP A 464 14.40 4.85 16.35
N GLY A 465 14.39 5.40 15.14
CA GLY A 465 15.32 5.09 14.06
C GLY A 465 14.69 5.10 12.67
N ASP A 466 13.38 5.35 12.58
CA ASP A 466 12.62 5.49 11.35
C ASP A 466 13.29 6.41 10.31
N GLU A 467 13.21 5.99 9.05
CA GLU A 467 13.72 6.73 7.90
C GLU A 467 12.60 7.07 6.92
N MET A 468 12.62 8.29 6.37
CA MET A 468 11.64 8.75 5.38
C MET A 468 12.30 9.20 4.09
N ASN A 469 11.52 9.18 3.01
CA ASN A 469 11.93 9.55 1.68
C ASN A 469 11.43 10.95 1.33
N LEU A 470 12.28 11.73 0.66
CA LEU A 470 11.98 13.04 0.11
C LEU A 470 12.13 12.98 -1.42
N HIS A 471 11.15 13.49 -2.15
CA HIS A 471 11.18 13.59 -3.62
C HIS A 471 11.00 15.03 -4.06
N VAL A 472 11.86 15.48 -4.99
CA VAL A 472 11.85 16.86 -5.49
C VAL A 472 11.25 16.92 -6.89
N LEU A 473 10.13 17.63 -7.01
CA LEU A 473 9.35 17.73 -8.23
C LEU A 473 10.02 18.68 -9.25
N GLN A 474 10.30 18.15 -10.44
CA GLN A 474 11.09 18.85 -11.46
C GLN A 474 10.23 19.75 -12.36
N SER A 475 9.05 19.30 -12.81
CA SER A 475 8.18 20.12 -13.66
C SER A 475 7.37 21.13 -12.88
N ASP A 476 7.11 22.28 -13.50
CA ASP A 476 6.29 23.35 -12.91
C ASP A 476 4.85 22.88 -12.67
N GLU A 477 4.29 22.10 -13.61
CA GLU A 477 2.95 21.49 -13.50
C GLU A 477 2.84 20.55 -12.29
N ALA A 478 3.81 19.65 -12.08
CA ALA A 478 3.77 18.72 -10.96
C ALA A 478 3.95 19.44 -9.62
N ARG A 479 4.78 20.48 -9.56
CA ARG A 479 4.91 21.33 -8.35
C ARG A 479 3.60 22.04 -8.02
N ALA A 480 2.93 22.61 -9.04
CA ALA A 480 1.65 23.27 -8.85
C ALA A 480 0.56 22.29 -8.41
N GLU A 481 0.47 21.11 -9.05
CA GLU A 481 -0.47 20.05 -8.69
C GLU A 481 -0.27 19.59 -7.24
N ALA A 482 0.96 19.28 -6.85
CA ALA A 482 1.27 18.88 -5.48
C ALA A 482 0.97 19.98 -4.45
N MET A 483 1.23 21.24 -4.81
CA MET A 483 0.93 22.38 -3.95
C MET A 483 -0.57 22.63 -3.78
N ILE A 484 -1.40 22.30 -4.77
CA ILE A 484 -2.85 22.55 -4.68
C ILE A 484 -3.55 21.36 -4.04
N LEU A 485 -3.20 20.13 -4.43
CA LEU A 485 -3.97 18.94 -4.09
C LEU A 485 -3.39 18.14 -2.92
N MET A 486 -2.07 18.18 -2.70
CA MET A 486 -1.38 17.24 -1.79
C MET A 486 -0.80 17.91 -0.54
N ARG A 487 -1.03 19.21 -0.31
CA ARG A 487 -0.53 19.89 0.90
C ARG A 487 -1.10 19.25 2.16
N VAL A 488 -0.29 19.19 3.21
CA VAL A 488 -0.64 18.54 4.48
C VAL A 488 -1.95 19.06 5.08
N GLN A 489 -2.14 20.39 5.09
CA GLN A 489 -3.37 21.01 5.59
C GLN A 489 -4.66 20.59 4.87
N GLU A 490 -4.59 20.23 3.58
CA GLU A 490 -5.74 19.78 2.78
C GLU A 490 -6.12 18.31 3.10
N HIS A 491 -5.32 17.66 3.95
CA HIS A 491 -5.48 16.27 4.37
C HIS A 491 -5.52 16.15 5.90
N ILE A 492 -6.02 17.17 6.61
CA ILE A 492 -6.31 17.04 8.04
C ILE A 492 -7.39 15.97 8.27
N LEU A 493 -8.44 15.95 7.45
CA LEU A 493 -9.54 14.98 7.52
C LEU A 493 -9.19 13.66 6.81
N SER A 494 -9.62 12.53 7.39
CA SER A 494 -9.43 11.20 6.83
C SER A 494 -10.42 10.93 5.69
N PRO A 495 -9.97 10.37 4.56
CA PRO A 495 -10.87 9.82 3.55
C PRO A 495 -11.60 8.55 4.01
N ARG A 496 -11.18 7.93 5.13
CA ARG A 496 -11.76 6.68 5.62
C ARG A 496 -13.06 6.89 6.40
N PHE A 497 -13.16 7.95 7.20
CA PHE A 497 -14.26 8.17 8.15
C PHE A 497 -14.62 9.65 8.35
N GLY A 498 -13.98 10.58 7.64
CA GLY A 498 -14.32 12.00 7.68
C GLY A 498 -13.85 12.79 8.92
N GLY A 499 -13.13 12.19 9.86
CA GLY A 499 -12.60 12.91 11.04
C GLY A 499 -11.12 13.29 10.93
N PRO A 500 -10.61 14.17 11.82
CA PRO A 500 -9.24 14.68 11.74
C PRO A 500 -8.21 13.61 12.10
N VAL A 501 -7.30 13.27 11.20
CA VAL A 501 -6.18 12.34 11.44
C VAL A 501 -4.95 13.09 11.93
N ILE A 502 -4.71 14.29 11.38
CA ILE A 502 -3.65 15.18 11.86
C ILE A 502 -4.19 15.89 13.10
N GLY A 503 -3.47 15.84 14.21
CA GLY A 503 -3.92 16.43 15.47
C GLY A 503 -2.86 16.36 16.55
N ALA A 504 -3.16 16.94 17.70
CA ALA A 504 -2.27 16.92 18.86
C ALA A 504 -2.05 15.49 19.36
N ILE A 505 -0.84 15.20 19.82
CA ILE A 505 -0.45 13.91 20.39
C ILE A 505 0.28 14.10 21.71
N HIS A 506 0.14 13.13 22.62
CA HIS A 506 0.92 12.98 23.85
C HIS A 506 1.09 14.31 24.63
N ASP A 507 2.30 14.87 24.69
CA ASP A 507 2.64 16.09 25.42
C ASP A 507 1.78 17.29 25.06
N HIS A 508 1.29 17.38 23.82
CA HIS A 508 0.36 18.45 23.44
C HIS A 508 -0.96 18.33 24.20
N ILE A 509 -1.47 17.10 24.39
CA ILE A 509 -2.70 16.82 25.12
C ILE A 509 -2.48 17.06 26.62
N THR A 510 -1.39 16.54 27.18
CA THR A 510 -1.05 16.76 28.60
C THR A 510 -0.83 18.25 28.89
N GLY A 511 -0.14 18.96 28.01
CA GLY A 511 0.11 20.39 28.14
C GLY A 511 -1.15 21.23 28.13
N THR A 512 -2.11 20.96 27.22
CA THR A 512 -3.40 21.66 27.24
C THR A 512 -4.28 21.27 28.43
N PHE A 513 -4.20 20.00 28.86
CA PHE A 513 -4.90 19.55 30.06
C PHE A 513 -4.41 20.32 31.29
N LEU A 514 -3.09 20.39 31.52
CA LEU A 514 -2.50 21.14 32.63
C LEU A 514 -2.70 22.66 32.51
N LEU A 515 -2.88 23.16 31.28
CA LEU A 515 -3.19 24.56 31.05
C LEU A 515 -4.63 24.90 31.45
N THR A 516 -5.60 24.02 31.21
CA THR A 516 -7.03 24.35 31.27
C THR A 516 -7.78 23.70 32.43
N HIS A 517 -7.29 22.58 32.98
CA HIS A 517 -8.02 21.84 34.01
C HIS A 517 -8.22 22.65 35.28
N MET A 518 -9.49 22.87 35.68
CA MET A 518 -9.87 23.66 36.85
C MET A 518 -9.43 25.14 36.78
N ASP A 519 -9.22 25.67 35.57
CA ASP A 519 -8.81 27.04 35.25
C ASP A 519 -7.69 27.60 36.13
N PRO A 520 -6.46 27.07 36.02
CA PRO A 520 -5.38 27.45 36.90
C PRO A 520 -4.85 28.85 36.57
N LYS A 521 -4.31 29.54 37.57
CA LYS A 521 -3.77 30.91 37.45
C LYS A 521 -2.27 30.87 37.15
N PHE A 522 -1.82 31.75 36.27
CA PHE A 522 -0.42 31.95 35.89
C PHE A 522 0.00 33.39 36.11
N ASP A 523 1.23 33.60 36.57
CA ASP A 523 1.78 34.94 36.70
C ASP A 523 2.22 35.52 35.34
N LYS A 524 2.68 36.77 35.33
CA LYS A 524 3.12 37.45 34.12
C LYS A 524 4.34 36.79 33.47
N GLN A 525 5.28 36.28 34.25
CA GLN A 525 6.50 35.67 33.73
C GLN A 525 6.21 34.31 33.10
N GLU A 526 5.41 33.49 33.78
CA GLU A 526 4.90 32.22 33.31
C GLU A 526 4.09 32.42 32.02
N THR A 527 3.19 33.38 31.99
CA THR A 527 2.37 33.70 30.81
C THR A 527 3.24 34.09 29.61
N LEU A 528 4.23 34.96 29.80
CA LEU A 528 5.16 35.33 28.73
C LEU A 528 6.02 34.15 28.25
N SER A 529 6.41 33.25 29.16
CA SER A 529 7.14 32.03 28.82
C SER A 529 6.27 31.08 27.96
N ILE A 530 5.02 30.86 28.38
CA ILE A 530 4.04 30.02 27.67
C ILE A 530 3.79 30.56 26.25
N LEU A 531 3.65 31.87 26.11
CA LEU A 531 3.34 32.52 24.82
C LEU A 531 4.56 32.85 23.96
N SER A 532 5.78 32.58 24.45
CA SER A 532 7.03 32.98 23.79
C SER A 532 7.16 32.55 22.33
N LYS A 533 6.58 31.39 21.97
CA LYS A 533 6.60 30.84 20.61
C LYS A 533 5.25 30.95 19.87
N VAL A 534 4.21 31.42 20.55
CA VAL A 534 2.88 31.60 19.97
C VAL A 534 2.82 33.00 19.37
N LYS A 535 2.30 33.12 18.15
CA LYS A 535 2.05 34.44 17.56
C LYS A 535 0.88 35.09 18.30
N HIS A 536 1.14 36.20 18.97
CA HIS A 536 0.12 37.00 19.66
C HIS A 536 0.41 38.49 19.44
N GLU A 537 -0.65 39.28 19.27
CA GLU A 537 -0.53 40.74 19.09
C GLU A 537 -0.56 41.47 20.43
N HIS A 538 -1.43 41.04 21.35
CA HIS A 538 -1.62 41.63 22.68
C HIS A 538 -1.92 40.55 23.72
N LEU A 539 -1.52 40.80 24.97
CA LEU A 539 -1.94 39.97 26.11
C LEU A 539 -3.39 40.30 26.48
N PRO A 540 -4.18 39.31 26.93
CA PRO A 540 -5.54 39.55 27.40
C PRO A 540 -5.51 40.33 28.72
N GLU A 541 -6.64 40.93 29.10
CA GLU A 541 -6.73 41.68 30.36
C GLU A 541 -6.47 40.75 31.56
N PRO A 542 -5.53 41.12 32.47
CA PRO A 542 -5.22 40.30 33.63
C PRO A 542 -6.35 40.31 34.65
N LEU A 543 -6.54 39.18 35.31
CA LEU A 543 -7.29 39.09 36.55
C LEU A 543 -6.42 39.61 37.71
N VAL A 544 -6.82 40.73 38.32
CA VAL A 544 -6.10 41.28 39.49
C VAL A 544 -6.62 40.61 40.77
N VAL A 545 -5.75 39.84 41.41
CA VAL A 545 -6.03 39.20 42.71
C VAL A 545 -4.96 39.68 43.70
N ASP A 546 -5.40 40.28 44.81
CA ASP A 546 -4.52 40.80 45.88
C ASP A 546 -3.40 41.73 45.39
N GLY A 547 -3.69 42.54 44.36
CA GLY A 547 -2.75 43.51 43.78
C GLY A 547 -1.70 42.92 42.83
N LYS A 548 -1.80 41.63 42.47
CA LYS A 548 -0.96 40.98 41.45
C LYS A 548 -1.80 40.61 40.22
N GLU A 549 -1.21 40.79 39.05
CA GLU A 549 -1.79 40.44 37.75
C GLU A 549 -1.63 38.92 37.50
N TYR A 550 -2.74 38.22 37.29
CA TYR A 550 -2.80 36.82 36.91
C TYR A 550 -3.55 36.63 35.59
N TRP A 551 -3.21 35.58 34.86
CA TRP A 551 -3.93 35.12 33.68
C TRP A 551 -4.44 33.70 33.91
N THR A 552 -5.67 33.42 33.48
CA THR A 552 -6.24 32.08 33.65
C THR A 552 -5.96 31.19 32.45
N GLY A 553 -5.92 29.89 32.68
CA GLY A 553 -5.74 28.88 31.65
C GLY A 553 -6.73 29.00 30.49
N HIS A 554 -8.00 29.23 30.81
CA HIS A 554 -9.07 29.42 29.84
C HIS A 554 -8.85 30.68 29.00
N GLN A 555 -8.40 31.79 29.60
CA GLN A 555 -8.06 33.01 28.86
C GLN A 555 -6.90 32.77 27.88
N LEU A 556 -5.87 32.04 28.31
CA LEU A 556 -4.71 31.75 27.46
C LEU A 556 -5.06 30.83 26.28
N PHE A 557 -5.88 29.81 26.51
CA PHE A 557 -6.36 28.94 25.43
C PHE A 557 -7.33 29.67 24.49
N SER A 558 -8.12 30.61 24.99
CA SER A 558 -9.05 31.38 24.15
C SER A 558 -8.35 32.24 23.08
N MET A 559 -7.06 32.57 23.26
CA MET A 559 -6.32 33.37 22.27
C MET A 559 -6.02 32.64 20.96
N VAL A 560 -6.00 31.29 20.98
CA VAL A 560 -5.71 30.51 19.77
C VAL A 560 -6.97 30.14 18.99
N LEU A 561 -8.16 30.34 19.56
CA LEU A 561 -9.43 30.04 18.91
C LEU A 561 -9.85 31.14 17.91
N PRO A 562 -10.48 30.77 16.79
CA PRO A 562 -11.11 31.75 15.89
C PRO A 562 -12.19 32.57 16.60
N LYS A 563 -12.32 33.85 16.22
CA LYS A 563 -13.43 34.71 16.66
C LYS A 563 -14.76 34.17 16.08
N GLY A 564 -15.81 34.10 16.89
CA GLY A 564 -17.09 33.52 16.49
C GLY A 564 -17.16 31.98 16.55
N PHE A 565 -16.16 31.31 17.15
CA PHE A 565 -16.19 29.86 17.28
C PHE A 565 -17.11 29.41 18.45
N HIS A 566 -18.03 28.49 18.18
CA HIS A 566 -18.96 27.91 19.15
C HIS A 566 -18.88 26.38 19.14
N SER A 567 -18.70 25.78 20.32
CA SER A 567 -18.71 24.32 20.45
C SER A 567 -19.06 23.89 21.89
N THR A 568 -19.75 22.78 22.01
CA THR A 568 -20.14 22.16 23.28
C THR A 568 -19.97 20.65 23.21
N PHE A 569 -19.15 20.09 24.10
CA PHE A 569 -18.93 18.65 24.15
C PHE A 569 -18.39 18.18 25.51
N LYS A 570 -18.44 16.86 25.73
CA LYS A 570 -17.87 16.21 26.92
C LYS A 570 -16.42 15.80 26.65
N ALA A 571 -15.51 16.19 27.54
CA ALA A 571 -14.10 15.83 27.53
C ALA A 571 -13.88 14.32 27.77
N SER A 572 -12.66 13.83 27.56
CA SER A 572 -12.22 12.45 27.86
C SER A 572 -12.26 12.13 29.36
N ILE A 573 -11.97 13.11 30.23
CA ILE A 573 -12.01 12.94 31.69
C ILE A 573 -13.41 12.63 32.25
N CYS A 574 -14.48 12.83 31.46
CA CYS A 574 -15.86 12.58 31.87
C CYS A 574 -16.09 11.11 32.25
N ARG A 575 -16.56 10.85 33.47
CA ARG A 575 -16.85 9.49 33.99
C ARG A 575 -18.23 8.94 33.59
N ASN A 576 -18.96 9.63 32.70
CA ASN A 576 -20.33 9.27 32.30
C ASN A 576 -21.23 8.92 33.51
N CYS A 577 -21.26 9.80 34.50
CA CYS A 577 -22.10 9.63 35.69
C CYS A 577 -23.59 9.51 35.31
N ALA A 578 -24.36 8.74 36.10
CA ALA A 578 -25.78 8.48 35.86
C ALA A 578 -26.63 9.76 35.70
N VAL A 579 -26.24 10.85 36.37
CA VAL A 579 -26.81 12.19 36.17
C VAL A 579 -25.68 13.16 35.83
N CYS A 580 -25.79 13.85 34.69
CA CYS A 580 -24.79 14.80 34.23
C CYS A 580 -25.10 16.21 34.75
N LYS A 581 -24.21 16.77 35.57
CA LYS A 581 -24.31 18.15 36.09
C LYS A 581 -23.91 19.25 35.08
N LYS A 582 -23.54 18.89 33.84
CA LYS A 582 -23.07 19.80 32.78
C LYS A 582 -21.99 20.78 33.28
N GLU A 583 -22.28 22.09 33.28
CA GLU A 583 -21.35 23.17 33.65
C GLU A 583 -20.89 23.05 35.11
N ASP A 584 -21.77 22.57 36.01
CA ASP A 584 -21.46 22.34 37.43
C ASP A 584 -20.78 20.98 37.67
N CYS A 585 -20.01 20.48 36.70
CA CYS A 585 -19.32 19.21 36.83
C CYS A 585 -18.14 19.34 37.80
N ASP A 586 -18.14 18.53 38.87
CA ASP A 586 -17.07 18.51 39.88
C ASP A 586 -15.68 18.15 39.30
N LEU A 587 -15.63 17.61 38.07
CA LEU A 587 -14.40 17.23 37.35
C LEU A 587 -14.04 18.17 36.20
N ASP A 588 -14.80 19.26 36.01
CA ASP A 588 -14.59 20.23 34.92
C ASP A 588 -14.55 19.56 33.52
N ALA A 589 -15.42 18.57 33.31
CA ALA A 589 -15.40 17.71 32.12
C ALA A 589 -16.30 18.19 30.98
N TYR A 590 -17.06 19.27 31.17
CA TYR A 590 -18.02 19.79 30.19
C TYR A 590 -17.46 21.04 29.52
N VAL A 591 -17.02 20.88 28.27
CA VAL A 591 -16.38 21.92 27.48
C VAL A 591 -17.43 22.79 26.82
N LYS A 592 -17.43 24.08 27.15
CA LYS A 592 -18.31 25.09 26.55
C LYS A 592 -17.48 26.25 26.02
N ILE A 593 -17.53 26.43 24.70
CA ILE A 593 -16.85 27.51 23.98
C ILE A 593 -17.91 28.36 23.27
N ARG A 594 -17.84 29.68 23.44
CA ARG A 594 -18.72 30.66 22.79
C ARG A 594 -17.92 31.87 22.35
N GLU A 595 -18.14 32.33 21.11
CA GLU A 595 -17.46 33.51 20.55
C GLU A 595 -15.92 33.43 20.65
N GLY A 596 -15.35 32.22 20.52
CA GLY A 596 -13.91 31.99 20.65
C GLY A 596 -13.37 32.05 22.09
N LYS A 597 -14.24 32.09 23.11
CA LYS A 597 -13.85 32.06 24.53
C LYS A 597 -14.21 30.73 25.17
N LEU A 598 -13.22 30.08 25.79
CA LEU A 598 -13.42 28.91 26.64
C LEU A 598 -14.03 29.36 27.97
N ILE A 599 -15.27 28.98 28.23
CA ILE A 599 -16.00 29.38 29.45
C ILE A 599 -15.76 28.33 30.54
N THR A 600 -16.03 27.07 30.23
CA THR A 600 -15.87 25.93 31.15
C THR A 600 -15.26 24.74 30.42
N GLY A 601 -14.64 23.84 31.19
CA GLY A 601 -14.21 22.54 30.73
C GLY A 601 -12.73 22.42 30.38
N THR A 602 -12.22 21.21 30.57
CA THR A 602 -10.82 20.87 30.31
C THR A 602 -10.59 20.41 28.85
N ILE A 603 -9.49 20.87 28.25
CA ILE A 603 -9.07 20.52 26.88
C ILE A 603 -8.15 19.30 26.88
N ASP A 604 -8.65 18.18 26.35
CA ASP A 604 -7.95 16.90 26.29
C ASP A 604 -7.98 16.23 24.89
N GLU A 605 -7.74 14.91 24.80
CA GLU A 605 -7.69 14.18 23.52
C GLU A 605 -8.97 14.38 22.67
N LYS A 606 -10.16 14.48 23.29
CA LYS A 606 -11.42 14.69 22.54
C LYS A 606 -11.55 16.10 21.97
N ALA A 607 -10.78 17.06 22.48
CA ALA A 607 -10.82 18.43 22.00
C ALA A 607 -9.90 18.62 20.79
N ILE A 608 -8.63 18.23 20.92
CA ILE A 608 -7.56 18.56 19.95
C ILE A 608 -6.78 17.33 19.43
N GLY A 609 -7.08 16.15 19.96
CA GLY A 609 -6.34 14.92 19.66
C GLY A 609 -6.53 14.43 18.23
N SER A 610 -5.56 13.68 17.74
CA SER A 610 -5.69 12.89 16.50
C SER A 610 -6.89 11.93 16.61
N PHE A 611 -7.62 11.75 15.51
CA PHE A 611 -8.87 10.99 15.34
C PHE A 611 -10.12 11.53 16.07
N LYS A 612 -9.97 12.07 17.28
CA LYS A 612 -11.10 12.43 18.16
C LYS A 612 -11.33 13.94 18.33
N GLY A 613 -10.45 14.79 17.81
CA GLY A 613 -10.44 16.22 18.07
C GLY A 613 -11.64 16.97 17.50
N LYS A 614 -12.65 17.24 18.32
CA LYS A 614 -13.89 17.94 17.93
C LYS A 614 -13.67 19.41 17.56
N ILE A 615 -12.78 20.11 18.27
CA ILE A 615 -12.49 21.52 17.98
C ILE A 615 -11.83 21.63 16.60
N LEU A 616 -10.87 20.73 16.33
CA LEU A 616 -10.15 20.72 15.07
C LEU A 616 -11.04 20.35 13.88
N ASP A 617 -11.91 19.35 14.04
CA ASP A 617 -12.88 18.96 13.02
C ASP A 617 -13.77 20.13 12.62
N LYS A 618 -14.37 20.81 13.61
CA LYS A 618 -15.23 21.96 13.39
C LYS A 618 -14.51 23.14 12.75
N ILE A 619 -13.31 23.50 13.24
CA ILE A 619 -12.50 24.58 12.63
C ILE A 619 -12.18 24.26 11.16
N THR A 620 -11.86 23.01 10.85
CA THR A 620 -11.50 22.60 9.48
C THR A 620 -12.68 22.73 8.52
N ARG A 621 -13.90 22.45 8.99
CA ARG A 621 -15.14 22.51 8.19
C ARG A 621 -15.65 23.94 8.02
N ASP A 622 -15.73 24.71 9.10
CA ASP A 622 -16.40 26.01 9.10
C ASP A 622 -15.48 27.15 8.61
N TYR A 623 -14.19 27.08 8.98
CA TYR A 623 -13.20 28.14 8.70
C TYR A 623 -12.17 27.74 7.64
N GLY A 624 -12.18 26.48 7.21
CA GLY A 624 -11.29 25.94 6.18
C GLY A 624 -9.91 25.48 6.67
N ALA A 625 -9.16 24.86 5.75
CA ALA A 625 -7.88 24.21 6.05
C ALA A 625 -6.77 25.18 6.53
N ASP A 626 -6.75 26.41 6.03
CA ASP A 626 -5.74 27.41 6.42
C ASP A 626 -5.90 27.85 7.88
N ALA A 627 -7.14 28.02 8.35
CA ALA A 627 -7.46 28.34 9.74
C ALA A 627 -7.12 27.17 10.67
N ALA A 628 -7.44 25.93 10.25
CA ALA A 628 -7.10 24.72 10.98
C ALA A 628 -5.57 24.54 11.15
N ARG A 629 -4.79 24.84 10.09
CA ARG A 629 -3.32 24.84 10.15
C ARG A 629 -2.80 25.86 11.16
N GLU A 630 -3.31 27.09 11.12
CA GLU A 630 -2.87 28.14 12.05
C GLU A 630 -3.22 27.80 13.49
N PHE A 631 -4.42 27.29 13.73
CA PHE A 631 -4.85 26.79 15.04
C PHE A 631 -3.91 25.69 15.55
N LEU A 632 -3.61 24.67 14.74
CA LEU A 632 -2.69 23.58 15.11
C LEU A 632 -1.27 24.08 15.40
N ASP A 633 -0.72 24.93 14.53
CA ASP A 633 0.63 25.49 14.69
C ASP A 633 0.75 26.33 15.98
N ASN A 634 -0.34 26.94 16.44
CA ASN A 634 -0.36 27.77 17.66
C ASN A 634 -0.66 26.95 18.92
N VAL A 635 -1.65 26.05 18.89
CA VAL A 635 -2.03 25.17 20.02
C VAL A 635 -0.85 24.29 20.44
N THR A 636 -0.13 23.72 19.48
CA THR A 636 1.02 22.85 19.77
C THR A 636 2.12 23.57 20.53
N LYS A 637 2.42 24.82 20.13
CA LYS A 637 3.41 25.68 20.78
C LYS A 637 2.93 26.14 22.15
N LEU A 638 1.65 26.49 22.28
CA LEU A 638 1.02 26.85 23.55
C LEU A 638 1.10 25.69 24.56
N ALA A 639 0.75 24.48 24.13
CA ALA A 639 0.78 23.29 24.96
C ALA A 639 2.19 22.95 25.43
N ILE A 640 3.20 23.08 24.55
CA ILE A 640 4.61 22.90 24.92
C ILE A 640 5.07 23.98 25.90
N GLY A 641 4.65 25.24 25.69
CA GLY A 641 4.94 26.30 26.65
C GLY A 641 4.38 25.98 28.04
N ALA A 642 3.13 25.52 28.09
CA ALA A 642 2.44 25.16 29.34
C ALA A 642 3.11 24.00 30.08
N ILE A 643 3.43 22.90 29.38
CA ILE A 643 4.06 21.74 30.01
C ILE A 643 5.48 22.06 30.52
N MET A 644 6.23 22.91 29.81
CA MET A 644 7.57 23.33 30.23
C MET A 644 7.55 24.22 31.48
N VAL A 645 6.53 25.07 31.65
CA VAL A 645 6.38 25.92 32.84
C VAL A 645 5.90 25.12 34.04
N ARG A 646 4.89 24.27 33.87
CA ARG A 646 4.34 23.45 34.96
C ARG A 646 5.32 22.37 35.44
N GLY A 647 6.13 21.83 34.53
CA GLY A 647 6.94 20.65 34.77
C GLY A 647 6.06 19.41 34.81
N PHE A 648 6.45 18.38 34.05
CA PHE A 648 5.72 17.12 34.01
C PHE A 648 6.71 15.96 34.00
N THR A 649 6.58 15.07 34.98
CA THR A 649 7.42 13.89 35.13
C THR A 649 6.58 12.77 35.73
N THR A 650 7.01 11.53 35.52
CA THR A 650 6.46 10.37 36.22
C THR A 650 7.51 9.76 37.13
N GLY A 651 7.11 9.43 38.36
CA GLY A 651 7.93 8.76 39.35
C GLY A 651 7.54 7.29 39.48
N ILE A 652 8.38 6.50 40.16
CA ILE A 652 8.03 5.10 40.48
C ILE A 652 6.86 5.04 41.47
N ASP A 653 6.70 6.07 42.29
CA ASP A 653 5.66 6.25 43.31
C ASP A 653 4.28 6.55 42.71
N ASP A 654 4.20 6.95 41.44
CA ASP A 654 2.93 7.09 40.72
C ASP A 654 2.16 5.76 40.61
N GLU A 655 2.81 4.63 40.83
CA GLU A 655 2.17 3.31 40.81
C GLU A 655 2.01 2.71 42.22
N ASP A 656 2.40 3.44 43.27
CA ASP A 656 2.23 2.96 44.64
C ASP A 656 0.77 3.03 45.05
N ILE A 657 0.29 1.89 45.56
CA ILE A 657 -1.03 1.77 46.17
C ILE A 657 -0.86 1.49 47.67
N PRO A 658 -1.76 2.01 48.53
CA PRO A 658 -1.70 1.74 49.97
C PRO A 658 -1.76 0.23 50.27
N GLU A 659 -1.17 -0.21 51.38
CA GLU A 659 -1.21 -1.61 51.80
C GLU A 659 -2.65 -2.15 51.92
N GLU A 660 -3.60 -1.31 52.34
CA GLU A 660 -5.02 -1.64 52.39
C GLU A 660 -5.57 -2.07 51.03
N ALA A 661 -5.22 -1.35 49.96
CA ALA A 661 -5.64 -1.68 48.60
C ALA A 661 -4.98 -2.97 48.12
N THR A 662 -3.69 -3.17 48.44
CA THR A 662 -2.96 -4.40 48.14
C THR A 662 -3.58 -5.62 48.84
N HIS A 663 -4.00 -5.49 50.09
CA HIS A 663 -4.72 -6.55 50.81
C HIS A 663 -6.06 -6.86 50.17
N GLN A 664 -6.86 -5.84 49.82
CA GLN A 664 -8.14 -6.03 49.13
C GLN A 664 -7.97 -6.75 47.79
N ILE A 665 -6.99 -6.36 46.98
CA ILE A 665 -6.69 -7.02 45.69
C ILE A 665 -6.31 -8.48 45.93
N ASN A 666 -5.42 -8.76 46.88
CA ASN A 666 -4.97 -10.13 47.17
C ASN A 666 -6.11 -11.03 47.65
N ASP A 667 -7.00 -10.53 48.50
CA ASP A 667 -8.12 -11.32 49.00
C ASP A 667 -9.15 -11.62 47.91
N MET A 668 -9.44 -10.63 47.05
CA MET A 668 -10.28 -10.84 45.86
C MET A 668 -9.65 -11.85 44.89
N LEU A 669 -8.34 -11.77 44.63
CA LEU A 669 -7.66 -12.72 43.75
C LEU A 669 -7.69 -14.15 44.31
N LYS A 670 -7.52 -14.32 45.63
CA LYS A 670 -7.66 -15.64 46.29
C LYS A 670 -9.07 -16.19 46.13
N ASP A 671 -10.10 -15.36 46.31
CA ASP A 671 -11.49 -15.76 46.13
C ASP A 671 -11.77 -16.19 44.68
N SER A 672 -11.21 -15.48 43.71
CA SER A 672 -11.33 -15.81 42.29
C SER A 672 -10.63 -17.14 41.96
N VAL A 673 -9.45 -17.39 42.51
CA VAL A 673 -8.74 -18.67 42.37
C VAL A 673 -9.50 -19.83 43.04
N ARG A 674 -10.20 -19.55 44.15
CA ARG A 674 -11.08 -20.54 44.81
C ARG A 674 -12.25 -20.90 43.89
N LYS A 675 -12.95 -19.92 43.30
CA LYS A 675 -14.03 -20.16 42.32
C LYS A 675 -13.57 -20.98 41.13
N VAL A 676 -12.38 -20.70 40.58
CA VAL A 676 -11.79 -21.52 39.50
C VAL A 676 -11.55 -22.95 39.96
N SER A 677 -11.12 -23.14 41.19
CA SER A 677 -10.92 -24.49 41.75
C SER A 677 -12.25 -25.24 41.91
N GLU A 678 -13.34 -24.54 42.26
CA GLU A 678 -14.70 -25.09 42.32
C GLU A 678 -15.19 -25.51 40.93
N TYR A 679 -14.98 -24.70 39.88
CA TYR A 679 -15.30 -25.10 38.51
C TYR A 679 -14.51 -26.33 38.03
N VAL A 680 -13.22 -26.39 38.37
CA VAL A 680 -12.37 -27.56 38.05
C VAL A 680 -12.84 -28.82 38.80
N GLN A 681 -13.34 -28.67 40.03
CA GLN A 681 -13.95 -29.78 40.78
C GLN A 681 -15.27 -30.22 40.16
N ALA A 682 -16.17 -29.29 39.84
CA ALA A 682 -17.44 -29.59 39.17
C ALA A 682 -17.23 -30.29 37.83
N TYR A 683 -16.20 -29.90 37.07
CA TYR A 683 -15.79 -30.58 35.85
C TYR A 683 -15.33 -32.03 36.11
N ARG A 684 -14.51 -32.25 37.16
CA ARG A 684 -14.06 -33.60 37.54
C ARG A 684 -15.18 -34.49 38.07
N ASP A 685 -16.15 -33.90 38.75
CA ASP A 685 -17.31 -34.58 39.33
C ASP A 685 -18.44 -34.79 38.30
N GLY A 686 -18.30 -34.22 37.09
CA GLY A 686 -19.29 -34.31 36.02
C GLY A 686 -20.57 -33.51 36.29
N THR A 687 -20.53 -32.54 37.21
CA THR A 687 -21.66 -31.70 37.62
C THR A 687 -21.68 -30.33 36.95
N LEU A 688 -20.70 -30.04 36.09
CA LEU A 688 -20.62 -28.78 35.34
C LEU A 688 -21.73 -28.73 34.27
N GLU A 689 -22.54 -27.68 34.29
CA GLU A 689 -23.56 -27.44 33.27
C GLU A 689 -22.91 -27.05 31.94
N GLN A 690 -23.23 -27.81 30.88
CA GLN A 690 -22.70 -27.58 29.55
C GLN A 690 -23.37 -26.37 28.89
N ARG A 691 -22.58 -25.45 28.34
CA ARG A 691 -23.13 -24.35 27.53
C ARG A 691 -23.61 -24.88 26.17
N PRO A 692 -24.71 -24.35 25.62
CA PRO A 692 -25.16 -24.70 24.28
C PRO A 692 -24.05 -24.51 23.24
N GLY A 693 -23.88 -25.47 22.33
CA GLY A 693 -22.92 -25.41 21.23
C GLY A 693 -21.44 -25.61 21.59
N ARG A 694 -21.09 -25.80 22.87
CA ARG A 694 -19.70 -26.03 23.31
C ARG A 694 -19.55 -27.36 24.04
N SER A 695 -18.36 -27.95 23.96
CA SER A 695 -18.02 -29.13 24.77
C SER A 695 -17.93 -28.77 26.27
N LEU A 696 -17.95 -29.78 27.15
CA LEU A 696 -17.76 -29.59 28.60
C LEU A 696 -16.38 -28.99 28.92
N GLU A 697 -15.34 -29.39 28.18
CA GLU A 697 -13.98 -28.86 28.33
C GLU A 697 -13.91 -27.38 27.94
N GLU A 698 -14.49 -27.01 26.80
CA GLU A 698 -14.57 -25.61 26.37
C GLU A 698 -15.43 -24.78 27.32
N THR A 699 -16.51 -25.36 27.86
CA THR A 699 -17.37 -24.70 28.84
C THR A 699 -16.58 -24.35 30.10
N LEU A 700 -15.77 -25.27 30.62
CA LEU A 700 -14.87 -25.01 31.75
C LEU A 700 -13.91 -23.86 31.43
N GLU A 701 -13.26 -23.90 30.27
CA GLU A 701 -12.28 -22.88 29.88
C GLU A 701 -12.91 -21.49 29.77
N VAL A 702 -14.12 -21.39 29.21
CA VAL A 702 -14.88 -20.12 29.10
C VAL A 702 -15.24 -19.55 30.47
N GLU A 703 -15.83 -20.35 31.36
CA GLU A 703 -16.22 -19.88 32.69
C GLU A 703 -15.01 -19.44 33.52
N VAL A 704 -13.89 -20.16 33.39
CA VAL A 704 -12.64 -19.80 34.05
C VAL A 704 -12.07 -18.51 33.48
N MET A 705 -12.03 -18.34 32.14
CA MET A 705 -11.55 -17.10 31.53
C MET A 705 -12.43 -15.90 31.90
N LYS A 706 -13.75 -16.06 31.93
CA LYS A 706 -14.70 -15.01 32.37
C LYS A 706 -14.44 -14.61 33.83
N THR A 707 -14.31 -15.58 34.72
CA THR A 707 -14.07 -15.34 36.15
C THR A 707 -12.74 -14.61 36.39
N LEU A 708 -11.66 -15.06 35.73
CA LEU A 708 -10.33 -14.46 35.86
C LEU A 708 -10.23 -13.10 35.16
N GLY A 709 -11.00 -12.87 34.10
CA GLY A 709 -11.14 -11.57 33.45
C GLY A 709 -11.79 -10.54 34.37
N ASN A 710 -12.92 -10.89 34.99
CA ASN A 710 -13.60 -10.03 35.96
C ASN A 710 -12.69 -9.71 37.16
N ALA A 711 -11.94 -10.70 37.66
CA ALA A 711 -10.99 -10.48 38.75
C ALA A 711 -9.93 -9.43 38.41
N ARG A 712 -9.39 -9.45 37.18
CA ARG A 712 -8.45 -8.43 36.71
C ARG A 712 -9.09 -7.04 36.68
N ASP A 713 -10.31 -6.94 36.16
CA ASP A 713 -10.99 -5.65 35.99
C ASP A 713 -11.37 -5.05 37.36
N GLU A 714 -11.81 -5.88 38.32
CA GLU A 714 -12.05 -5.46 39.70
C GLU A 714 -10.76 -5.02 40.42
N ALA A 715 -9.66 -5.76 40.27
CA ALA A 715 -8.36 -5.36 40.80
C ALA A 715 -7.94 -3.99 40.26
N GLY A 716 -8.18 -3.74 38.98
CA GLY A 716 -7.93 -2.44 38.35
C GLY A 716 -8.81 -1.31 38.88
N GLN A 717 -10.09 -1.59 39.13
CA GLN A 717 -10.98 -0.60 39.75
C GLN A 717 -10.56 -0.24 41.17
N ILE A 718 -10.13 -1.22 41.97
CA ILE A 718 -9.61 -0.98 43.32
C ILE A 718 -8.36 -0.10 43.25
N ALA A 719 -7.37 -0.48 42.44
CA ALA A 719 -6.16 0.33 42.24
C ALA A 719 -6.50 1.75 41.77
N GLY A 720 -7.38 1.90 40.78
CA GLY A 720 -7.79 3.18 40.21
C GLY A 720 -8.58 4.11 41.15
N ARG A 721 -9.15 3.60 42.25
CA ARG A 721 -9.80 4.44 43.28
C ARG A 721 -8.78 5.11 44.19
N HIS A 722 -7.66 4.44 44.44
CA HIS A 722 -6.59 4.94 45.32
C HIS A 722 -5.56 5.80 44.59
N LEU A 723 -5.49 5.70 43.25
CA LEU A 723 -4.67 6.56 42.41
C LEU A 723 -5.41 7.88 42.12
N GLY A 724 -4.97 8.97 42.75
CA GLY A 724 -5.57 10.31 42.65
C GLY A 724 -5.31 11.03 41.32
N MET A 725 -6.00 12.16 41.10
CA MET A 725 -5.80 13.02 39.91
C MET A 725 -4.54 13.90 39.98
N GLU A 726 -3.87 13.96 41.14
CA GLU A 726 -2.61 14.68 41.31
C GLU A 726 -1.41 13.91 40.73
N ASN A 727 -1.63 12.63 40.40
CA ASN A 727 -0.62 11.73 39.86
C ASN A 727 -0.49 11.90 38.34
N SER A 728 0.74 12.11 37.88
CA SER A 728 1.07 12.31 36.47
C SER A 728 0.65 11.14 35.58
N ALA A 729 0.84 9.90 36.03
CA ALA A 729 0.47 8.71 35.28
C ALA A 729 -1.06 8.61 35.07
N VAL A 730 -1.83 8.98 36.10
CA VAL A 730 -3.31 9.04 36.02
C VAL A 730 -3.75 10.16 35.08
N ILE A 731 -3.10 11.33 35.14
CA ILE A 731 -3.36 12.44 34.21
C ILE A 731 -3.16 11.98 32.77
N MET A 732 -2.04 11.31 32.45
CA MET A 732 -1.79 10.81 31.08
C MET A 732 -2.86 9.81 30.62
N ALA A 733 -3.25 8.87 31.49
CA ALA A 733 -4.24 7.85 31.16
C ALA A 733 -5.65 8.40 31.00
N ARG A 734 -6.05 9.41 31.78
CA ARG A 734 -7.40 9.99 31.72
C ARG A 734 -7.55 11.09 30.67
N SER A 735 -6.51 11.89 30.46
CA SER A 735 -6.48 12.89 29.38
C SER A 735 -6.46 12.25 27.99
N GLY A 736 -6.11 10.97 27.88
CA GLY A 736 -5.96 10.26 26.61
C GLY A 736 -4.62 10.56 25.91
N ALA A 737 -3.68 11.20 26.62
CA ALA A 737 -2.37 11.53 26.06
C ALA A 737 -1.53 10.28 25.79
N ARG A 738 -1.32 9.41 26.79
CA ARG A 738 -0.60 8.14 26.61
C ARG A 738 -0.94 7.19 27.75
N GLY A 739 -1.17 5.93 27.41
CA GLY A 739 -1.54 4.90 28.38
C GLY A 739 -3.04 4.86 28.64
N SER A 740 -3.47 3.80 29.33
CA SER A 740 -4.86 3.55 29.68
C SER A 740 -4.97 3.21 31.16
N MET A 741 -6.17 3.36 31.73
CA MET A 741 -6.43 2.90 33.09
C MET A 741 -6.19 1.40 33.25
N LEU A 742 -6.40 0.61 32.19
CA LEU A 742 -6.10 -0.82 32.19
C LEU A 742 -4.60 -1.10 32.35
N ASN A 743 -3.74 -0.36 31.64
CA ASN A 743 -2.29 -0.55 31.75
C ASN A 743 -1.78 -0.16 33.15
N LEU A 744 -2.28 0.94 33.72
CA LEU A 744 -2.00 1.31 35.11
C LEU A 744 -2.47 0.24 36.09
N SER A 745 -3.63 -0.36 35.83
CA SER A 745 -4.16 -1.46 36.62
C SER A 745 -3.28 -2.71 36.55
N GLN A 746 -2.61 -2.98 35.42
CA GLN A 746 -1.66 -4.09 35.31
C GLN A 746 -0.33 -3.81 36.02
N MET A 747 0.10 -2.54 36.05
CA MET A 747 1.33 -2.13 36.72
C MET A 747 1.19 -2.15 38.25
N ALA A 748 0.04 -1.69 38.77
CA ALA A 748 -0.22 -1.61 40.22
C ALA A 748 -0.99 -2.83 40.78
N GLY A 749 -1.95 -3.38 40.04
CA GLY A 749 -2.88 -4.42 40.50
C GLY A 749 -2.47 -5.85 40.16
N CYS A 750 -2.84 -6.34 38.98
CA CYS A 750 -2.42 -7.66 38.48
C CYS A 750 -2.41 -7.72 36.95
N ILE A 751 -1.54 -8.55 36.36
CA ILE A 751 -1.48 -8.70 34.90
C ILE A 751 -2.68 -9.49 34.37
N GLY A 752 -3.09 -10.55 35.10
CA GLY A 752 -4.23 -11.40 34.76
C GLY A 752 -3.87 -12.62 33.89
N GLN A 753 -4.89 -13.19 33.24
CA GLN A 753 -4.76 -14.44 32.48
C GLN A 753 -3.95 -14.27 31.19
N GLN A 754 -2.94 -15.12 30.98
CA GLN A 754 -2.23 -15.21 29.71
C GLN A 754 -2.90 -16.21 28.78
N ALA A 755 -3.09 -15.83 27.52
CA ALA A 755 -3.68 -16.68 26.50
C ALA A 755 -2.74 -16.81 25.30
N VAL A 756 -2.88 -17.91 24.55
CA VAL A 756 -2.26 -18.10 23.23
C VAL A 756 -3.33 -18.62 22.27
N ARG A 757 -3.63 -17.87 21.21
CA ARG A 757 -4.68 -18.19 20.21
C ARG A 757 -6.07 -18.34 20.81
N GLY A 758 -6.41 -17.49 21.78
CA GLY A 758 -7.73 -17.48 22.44
C GLY A 758 -7.90 -18.49 23.57
N GLU A 759 -6.99 -19.44 23.74
CA GLU A 759 -7.04 -20.44 24.82
C GLU A 759 -6.03 -20.14 25.94
N ARG A 760 -6.30 -20.65 27.16
CA ARG A 760 -5.30 -20.66 28.23
C ARG A 760 -4.11 -21.57 27.88
N LEU A 761 -2.98 -21.35 28.56
CA LEU A 761 -1.73 -22.04 28.24
C LEU A 761 -1.82 -23.55 28.51
N SER A 762 -1.89 -24.34 27.43
CA SER A 762 -1.94 -25.81 27.45
C SER A 762 -0.69 -26.48 26.89
N ARG A 763 0.07 -25.78 26.04
CA ARG A 763 1.28 -26.29 25.37
C ARG A 763 2.46 -26.38 26.33
N GLY A 764 2.97 -27.59 26.53
CA GLY A 764 4.11 -27.85 27.41
C GLY A 764 4.48 -29.34 27.49
N TYR A 765 4.72 -29.83 28.70
CA TYR A 765 4.96 -31.25 28.97
C TYR A 765 3.67 -32.08 28.85
N TRP A 766 3.81 -33.40 28.82
CA TRP A 766 2.66 -34.31 28.84
C TRP A 766 1.76 -34.05 30.06
N ASN A 767 0.52 -33.63 29.81
CA ASN A 767 -0.51 -33.28 30.79
C ASN A 767 -0.14 -32.17 31.79
N ARG A 768 0.76 -31.23 31.45
CA ARG A 768 1.04 -30.02 32.26
C ARG A 768 1.86 -29.00 31.48
N THR A 769 1.68 -27.72 31.76
CA THR A 769 2.40 -26.67 31.02
C THR A 769 3.87 -26.57 31.44
N LEU A 770 4.16 -26.57 32.75
CA LEU A 770 5.51 -26.52 33.31
C LEU A 770 5.80 -27.73 34.23
N PRO A 771 7.09 -28.09 34.43
CA PRO A 771 7.45 -29.24 35.27
C PRO A 771 7.20 -29.02 36.77
N HIS A 772 6.97 -27.76 37.16
CA HIS A 772 6.65 -27.32 38.52
C HIS A 772 5.23 -27.66 38.96
N PHE A 773 4.32 -27.95 38.02
CA PHE A 773 2.93 -28.30 38.32
C PHE A 773 2.70 -29.81 38.30
N LYS A 774 1.65 -30.25 39.01
CA LYS A 774 1.20 -31.64 38.99
C LYS A 774 0.64 -32.00 37.60
N LYS A 775 0.73 -33.27 37.23
CA LYS A 775 0.12 -33.76 35.98
C LYS A 775 -1.40 -33.68 36.09
N GLY A 776 -2.06 -33.15 35.07
CA GLY A 776 -3.52 -32.97 35.00
C GLY A 776 -4.05 -31.78 35.82
N ASP A 777 -3.18 -30.83 36.17
CA ASP A 777 -3.59 -29.62 36.89
C ASP A 777 -4.20 -28.59 35.93
N LEU A 778 -5.47 -28.24 36.18
CA LEU A 778 -6.26 -27.27 35.41
C LEU A 778 -6.50 -25.96 36.18
N GLY A 779 -5.87 -25.81 37.35
CA GLY A 779 -5.99 -24.62 38.19
C GLY A 779 -5.47 -23.34 37.51
N ALA A 780 -5.87 -22.19 38.05
CA ALA A 780 -5.55 -20.87 37.48
C ALA A 780 -4.04 -20.67 37.26
N GLN A 781 -3.21 -20.95 38.28
CA GLN A 781 -1.75 -20.79 38.19
C GLN A 781 -1.10 -21.76 37.19
N ALA A 782 -1.55 -23.02 37.16
CA ALA A 782 -0.98 -24.05 36.28
C ALA A 782 -1.21 -23.74 34.79
N LYS A 783 -2.29 -23.02 34.48
CA LYS A 783 -2.72 -22.61 33.13
C LYS A 783 -2.38 -21.14 32.81
N GLY A 784 -1.47 -20.52 33.55
CA GLY A 784 -0.90 -19.22 33.17
C GLY A 784 -1.64 -17.98 33.66
N PHE A 785 -2.32 -18.04 34.81
CA PHE A 785 -2.82 -16.84 35.48
C PHE A 785 -1.71 -16.15 36.27
N VAL A 786 -1.45 -14.87 35.96
CA VAL A 786 -0.42 -14.06 36.63
C VAL A 786 -1.09 -13.16 37.67
N GLN A 787 -0.82 -13.44 38.95
CA GLN A 787 -1.44 -12.75 40.07
C GLN A 787 -0.67 -11.47 40.42
N ASN A 788 0.65 -11.51 40.26
CA ASN A 788 1.51 -10.38 40.55
C ASN A 788 1.40 -9.28 39.48
N SER A 789 1.64 -8.05 39.89
CA SER A 789 1.78 -6.89 39.00
C SER A 789 3.23 -6.74 38.52
N TYR A 790 3.46 -5.85 37.56
CA TYR A 790 4.84 -5.51 37.16
C TYR A 790 5.64 -4.91 38.31
N LYS A 791 4.98 -4.15 39.20
CA LYS A 791 5.62 -3.51 40.34
C LYS A 791 5.94 -4.46 41.48
N SER A 792 5.04 -5.39 41.81
CA SER A 792 5.32 -6.41 42.84
C SER A 792 6.39 -7.41 42.40
N GLY A 793 6.59 -7.55 41.08
CA GLY A 793 7.55 -8.45 40.48
C GLY A 793 6.96 -9.83 40.21
N LEU A 794 7.35 -10.43 39.08
CA LEU A 794 6.82 -11.72 38.63
C LEU A 794 7.63 -12.88 39.19
N THR A 795 6.94 -13.96 39.58
CA THR A 795 7.60 -15.23 39.89
C THR A 795 8.19 -15.87 38.64
N PRO A 796 9.16 -16.81 38.74
CA PRO A 796 9.76 -17.46 37.58
C PRO A 796 8.74 -18.14 36.65
N THR A 797 7.68 -18.73 37.20
CA THR A 797 6.61 -19.36 36.42
C THR A 797 5.75 -18.31 35.71
N GLU A 798 5.39 -17.22 36.38
CA GLU A 798 4.62 -16.13 35.79
C GLU A 798 5.39 -15.40 34.69
N PHE A 799 6.68 -15.12 34.91
CA PHE A 799 7.55 -14.52 33.91
C PHE A 799 7.60 -15.37 32.62
N PHE A 800 7.72 -16.70 32.77
CA PHE A 800 7.74 -17.61 31.63
C PHE A 800 6.40 -17.65 30.91
N PHE A 801 5.28 -17.70 31.64
CA PHE A 801 3.94 -17.65 31.05
C PHE A 801 3.65 -16.32 30.35
N HIS A 802 4.08 -15.20 30.93
CA HIS A 802 3.96 -13.89 30.31
C HIS A 802 4.79 -13.80 29.02
N SER A 803 5.99 -14.40 29.02
CA SER A 803 6.83 -14.50 27.82
C SER A 803 6.16 -15.31 26.69
N MET A 804 5.38 -16.35 27.04
CA MET A 804 4.61 -17.12 26.07
C MET A 804 3.52 -16.27 25.41
N GLY A 805 2.75 -15.50 26.20
CA GLY A 805 1.75 -14.57 25.69
C GLY A 805 2.36 -13.46 24.83
N GLY A 806 3.48 -12.87 25.27
CA GLY A 806 4.17 -11.83 24.51
C GLY A 806 4.66 -12.29 23.12
N ARG A 807 5.00 -13.57 22.96
CA ARG A 807 5.42 -14.12 21.67
C ARG A 807 4.29 -14.18 20.64
N GLU A 808 3.04 -14.33 21.09
CA GLU A 808 1.89 -14.28 20.19
C GLU A 808 1.78 -12.92 19.52
N GLY A 809 1.86 -11.83 20.29
CA GLY A 809 1.78 -10.46 19.76
C GLY A 809 2.85 -10.17 18.71
N LEU A 810 4.09 -10.63 18.93
CA LEU A 810 5.20 -10.47 17.96
C LEU A 810 4.95 -11.24 16.66
N VAL A 811 4.48 -12.49 16.76
CA VAL A 811 4.24 -13.35 15.59
C VAL A 811 3.02 -12.89 14.80
N ASP A 812 1.93 -12.57 15.47
CA ASP A 812 0.67 -12.19 14.83
C ASP A 812 0.82 -10.88 14.05
N THR A 813 1.49 -9.88 14.64
CA THR A 813 1.81 -8.61 13.97
C THR A 813 2.61 -8.82 12.68
N ALA A 814 3.60 -9.72 12.70
CA ALA A 814 4.42 -10.03 11.53
C ALA A 814 3.62 -10.80 10.44
N VAL A 815 2.81 -11.78 10.84
CA VAL A 815 2.06 -12.63 9.89
C VAL A 815 0.90 -11.87 9.24
N ARG A 816 0.14 -11.07 10.00
CA ARG A 816 -1.01 -10.30 9.49
C ARG A 816 -0.63 -9.34 8.36
N THR A 817 0.56 -8.76 8.44
CA THR A 817 1.07 -7.82 7.42
C THR A 817 1.09 -8.44 6.02
N SER A 818 1.45 -9.72 5.90
CA SER A 818 1.51 -10.41 4.61
C SER A 818 0.13 -10.60 3.95
N ARG A 819 -0.87 -11.00 4.76
CA ARG A 819 -2.25 -11.23 4.29
C ARG A 819 -2.93 -9.91 3.94
N SER A 820 -2.83 -8.93 4.85
CA SER A 820 -3.42 -7.60 4.65
C SER A 820 -2.86 -6.91 3.40
N GLY A 821 -1.53 -6.87 3.24
CA GLY A 821 -0.91 -6.25 2.07
C GLY A 821 -1.25 -6.95 0.75
N TYR A 822 -1.39 -8.29 0.75
CA TYR A 822 -1.82 -9.03 -0.44
C TYR A 822 -3.29 -8.76 -0.79
N MET A 823 -4.17 -8.76 0.21
CA MET A 823 -5.58 -8.42 0.04
C MET A 823 -5.75 -7.00 -0.50
N GLN A 824 -5.09 -6.04 0.13
CA GLN A 824 -5.10 -4.63 -0.31
C GLN A 824 -4.63 -4.52 -1.75
N ARG A 825 -3.54 -5.18 -2.14
CA ARG A 825 -3.05 -5.16 -3.52
C ARG A 825 -4.07 -5.75 -4.51
N ARG A 826 -4.77 -6.83 -4.15
CA ARG A 826 -5.82 -7.41 -5.01
C ARG A 826 -6.96 -6.44 -5.22
N LEU A 827 -7.39 -5.75 -4.16
CA LEU A 827 -8.47 -4.76 -4.22
C LEU A 827 -8.06 -3.51 -5.01
N ILE A 828 -6.87 -2.97 -4.77
CA ILE A 828 -6.34 -1.82 -5.52
C ILE A 828 -6.32 -2.13 -7.02
N ASN A 829 -5.72 -3.25 -7.41
CA ASN A 829 -5.65 -3.64 -8.82
C ASN A 829 -7.03 -3.92 -9.46
N ALA A 830 -8.07 -4.17 -8.66
CA ALA A 830 -9.43 -4.38 -9.16
C ALA A 830 -10.23 -3.07 -9.28
N LEU A 831 -9.90 -2.06 -8.46
CA LEU A 831 -10.69 -0.83 -8.32
C LEU A 831 -9.97 0.42 -8.87
N GLU A 832 -8.69 0.33 -9.24
CA GLU A 832 -7.89 1.49 -9.73
C GLU A 832 -8.46 2.15 -10.99
N ASP A 833 -9.23 1.41 -11.77
CA ASP A 833 -9.84 1.87 -13.04
C ASP A 833 -11.16 2.65 -12.84
N LEU A 834 -11.71 2.65 -11.63
CA LEU A 834 -12.99 3.30 -11.35
C LEU A 834 -12.82 4.82 -11.26
N LYS A 835 -13.70 5.55 -11.95
CA LYS A 835 -13.71 7.02 -11.99
C LYS A 835 -15.12 7.56 -11.80
N LEU A 836 -15.22 8.66 -11.05
CA LEU A 836 -16.43 9.46 -10.95
C LEU A 836 -16.54 10.37 -12.18
N LYS A 837 -17.67 10.28 -12.90
CA LYS A 837 -18.00 11.14 -14.03
C LYS A 837 -18.76 12.38 -13.56
N GLN A 838 -18.83 13.40 -14.42
CA GLN A 838 -19.52 14.65 -14.12
C GLN A 838 -21.03 14.48 -13.87
N ASP A 839 -21.62 13.38 -14.34
CA ASP A 839 -23.03 13.02 -14.12
C ASP A 839 -23.27 12.33 -12.75
N GLY A 840 -22.23 12.16 -11.93
CA GLY A 840 -22.32 11.49 -10.62
C GLY A 840 -22.23 9.96 -10.69
N THR A 841 -22.08 9.38 -11.89
CA THR A 841 -21.94 7.93 -12.07
C THR A 841 -20.49 7.47 -11.86
N VAL A 842 -20.33 6.27 -11.29
CA VAL A 842 -19.02 5.59 -11.20
C VAL A 842 -18.91 4.62 -12.36
N ARG A 843 -17.90 4.83 -13.21
CA ARG A 843 -17.68 4.00 -14.40
C ARG A 843 -16.28 3.42 -14.41
N ASN A 844 -16.10 2.26 -15.05
CA ASN A 844 -14.78 1.69 -15.29
C ASN A 844 -14.09 2.34 -16.52
N THR A 845 -12.93 1.80 -16.92
CA THR A 845 -12.18 2.25 -18.10
C THR A 845 -12.89 1.98 -19.43
N ALA A 846 -13.72 0.94 -19.50
CA ALA A 846 -14.60 0.61 -20.62
C ALA A 846 -15.91 1.44 -20.65
N ASP A 847 -16.06 2.41 -19.76
CA ASP A 847 -17.25 3.26 -19.59
C ASP A 847 -18.54 2.51 -19.19
N MET A 848 -18.40 1.28 -18.71
CA MET A 848 -19.49 0.53 -18.08
C MET A 848 -19.84 1.16 -16.73
N ILE A 849 -21.14 1.36 -16.48
CA ILE A 849 -21.64 1.92 -15.23
C ILE A 849 -21.59 0.86 -14.14
N VAL A 850 -20.87 1.15 -13.07
CA VAL A 850 -20.77 0.31 -11.86
C VAL A 850 -21.72 0.81 -10.78
N GLN A 851 -21.82 2.13 -10.60
CA GLN A 851 -22.79 2.77 -9.71
C GLN A 851 -23.46 3.94 -10.43
N LEU A 852 -24.79 4.03 -10.29
CA LEU A 852 -25.59 5.13 -10.87
C LEU A 852 -25.33 6.46 -10.14
N GLN A 853 -25.13 6.39 -8.83
CA GLN A 853 -24.76 7.52 -7.99
C GLN A 853 -23.65 7.08 -7.05
N TYR A 854 -22.57 7.85 -6.98
CA TYR A 854 -21.46 7.59 -6.08
C TYR A 854 -21.93 7.49 -4.64
N GLY A 855 -21.66 6.37 -3.96
CA GLY A 855 -21.99 6.23 -2.54
C GLY A 855 -23.49 6.31 -2.20
N GLU A 856 -24.38 6.16 -3.19
CA GLU A 856 -25.84 6.35 -3.08
C GLU A 856 -26.30 7.78 -2.82
N ASP A 857 -25.54 8.58 -2.06
CA ASP A 857 -25.87 9.97 -1.68
C ASP A 857 -25.04 11.03 -2.43
N GLY A 858 -23.95 10.64 -3.09
CA GLY A 858 -23.03 11.53 -3.80
C GLY A 858 -22.03 12.26 -2.89
N VAL A 859 -21.92 11.88 -1.62
CA VAL A 859 -21.08 12.58 -0.63
C VAL A 859 -19.72 11.90 -0.48
N ASP A 860 -18.65 12.69 -0.55
CA ASP A 860 -17.29 12.20 -0.25
C ASP A 860 -17.17 11.92 1.26
N PRO A 861 -16.78 10.70 1.68
CA PRO A 861 -16.56 10.38 3.09
C PRO A 861 -15.54 11.29 3.79
N CYS A 862 -14.65 11.94 3.05
CA CYS A 862 -13.73 12.94 3.61
C CYS A 862 -14.43 14.25 4.02
N ARG A 863 -15.60 14.52 3.44
CA ARG A 863 -16.43 15.72 3.68
C ARG A 863 -17.66 15.44 4.53
N SER A 864 -18.08 14.17 4.65
CA SER A 864 -19.15 13.76 5.57
C SER A 864 -18.73 13.92 7.03
N VAL A 865 -19.69 14.05 7.95
CA VAL A 865 -19.46 14.10 9.39
C VAL A 865 -19.62 12.69 9.94
N GLN A 866 -18.51 11.98 10.12
CA GLN A 866 -18.49 10.58 10.62
C GLN A 866 -19.37 9.59 9.81
N GLY A 867 -19.65 9.89 8.55
CA GLY A 867 -20.51 9.08 7.69
C GLY A 867 -21.82 9.77 7.32
N ASP A 868 -22.28 10.74 8.11
CA ASP A 868 -23.51 11.47 7.82
C ASP A 868 -23.26 12.58 6.79
N ALA A 869 -24.19 12.70 5.84
CA ALA A 869 -24.13 13.72 4.79
C ALA A 869 -24.15 15.15 5.36
N VAL A 870 -24.95 15.37 6.42
CA VAL A 870 -25.14 16.66 7.08
C VAL A 870 -25.37 16.45 8.58
N ASP A 871 -24.62 17.17 9.41
CA ASP A 871 -24.87 17.23 10.87
C ASP A 871 -25.94 18.29 11.16
N ILE A 872 -27.19 17.84 11.29
CA ILE A 872 -28.33 18.73 11.54
C ILE A 872 -28.25 19.37 12.94
N ASP A 873 -27.76 18.61 13.92
CA ASP A 873 -27.69 19.06 15.31
C ASP A 873 -26.67 20.19 15.48
N ASP A 874 -25.51 20.07 14.83
CA ASP A 874 -24.49 21.13 14.88
C ASP A 874 -24.93 22.40 14.16
N ILE A 875 -25.65 22.28 13.03
CA ILE A 875 -26.23 23.43 12.32
C ILE A 875 -27.29 24.11 13.19
N LEU A 876 -28.16 23.34 13.85
CA LEU A 876 -29.15 23.91 14.77
C LEU A 876 -28.46 24.60 15.95
N ALA A 877 -27.39 24.02 16.49
CA ALA A 877 -26.58 24.61 17.56
C ALA A 877 -25.89 25.92 17.13
N GLU A 878 -25.43 26.00 15.88
CA GLU A 878 -24.83 27.22 15.34
C GLU A 878 -25.87 28.33 15.13
N VAL A 879 -27.03 28.01 14.56
CA VAL A 879 -28.07 29.00 14.20
C VAL A 879 -28.86 29.48 15.43
N LEU A 880 -29.21 28.57 16.33
CA LEU A 880 -30.08 28.86 17.49
C LEU A 880 -29.30 29.04 18.79
N GLY A 881 -27.98 28.80 18.80
CA GLY A 881 -27.15 28.96 19.99
C GLY A 881 -27.63 28.09 21.16
N ASP A 882 -27.80 28.70 22.34
CA ASP A 882 -28.24 27.99 23.54
C ASP A 882 -29.72 27.55 23.48
N ASP A 883 -30.54 28.10 22.56
CA ASP A 883 -31.93 27.67 22.34
C ASP A 883 -32.02 26.33 21.57
N ALA A 884 -30.96 25.95 20.84
CA ALA A 884 -30.85 24.65 20.20
C ALA A 884 -30.82 23.50 21.22
N GLU A 885 -30.11 23.69 22.35
CA GLU A 885 -30.06 22.70 23.43
C GLU A 885 -31.44 22.48 24.07
N ALA A 886 -32.33 23.49 24.01
CA ALA A 886 -33.71 23.36 24.48
C ALA A 886 -34.61 22.59 23.51
N LEU A 887 -34.32 22.65 22.20
CA LEU A 887 -35.01 21.89 21.15
C LEU A 887 -34.54 20.42 21.08
N ALA A 888 -33.24 20.15 21.22
CA ALA A 888 -32.72 18.77 21.33
C ALA A 888 -33.35 18.01 22.52
N ARG A 889 -33.64 18.70 23.64
CA ARG A 889 -34.38 18.16 24.79
C ARG A 889 -35.82 17.73 24.46
N LEU A 890 -36.46 18.34 23.46
CA LEU A 890 -37.82 17.98 23.03
C LEU A 890 -37.84 16.71 22.18
N GLU A 891 -36.76 16.42 21.45
CA GLU A 891 -36.60 15.17 20.68
C GLU A 891 -36.19 14.00 21.57
N GLU A 892 -35.24 14.15 22.51
CA GLU A 892 -34.92 13.07 23.48
C GLU A 892 -36.16 12.62 24.27
N LYS A 893 -37.07 13.55 24.62
CA LYS A 893 -38.35 13.23 25.27
C LYS A 893 -39.37 12.55 24.35
N LYS A 894 -39.33 12.80 23.04
CA LYS A 894 -40.22 12.13 22.05
C LYS A 894 -39.70 10.74 21.70
N VAL A 895 -38.39 10.56 21.58
CA VAL A 895 -37.74 9.27 21.29
C VAL A 895 -37.86 8.33 22.50
N ALA A 896 -37.78 8.83 23.74
CA ALA A 896 -38.02 8.01 24.94
C ALA A 896 -39.44 7.41 25.00
N GLY A 897 -40.41 7.99 24.28
CA GLY A 897 -41.78 7.47 24.18
C GLY A 897 -41.97 6.35 23.14
N TYR A 898 -41.05 6.22 22.18
CA TYR A 898 -41.07 5.17 21.13
C TYR A 898 -40.00 4.08 21.37
N ALA A 899 -38.85 4.43 21.96
CA ALA A 899 -37.73 3.52 22.19
C ALA A 899 -38.00 2.45 23.27
N THR A 900 -39.03 2.61 24.10
CA THR A 900 -39.45 1.59 25.07
C THR A 900 -40.21 0.42 24.45
N MET A 901 -40.62 0.50 23.18
CA MET A 901 -41.16 -0.67 22.45
C MET A 901 -40.13 -1.36 21.55
N GLU A 902 -39.07 -0.67 21.10
CA GLU A 902 -38.02 -1.28 20.26
C GLU A 902 -36.87 -1.89 21.07
N LYS A 903 -36.58 -1.39 22.28
CA LYS A 903 -35.54 -1.98 23.15
C LYS A 903 -35.85 -3.43 23.55
N ASP A 904 -37.12 -3.76 23.77
CA ASP A 904 -37.54 -5.13 24.10
C ASP A 904 -37.42 -6.11 22.90
N LEU A 905 -37.22 -5.61 21.67
CA LEU A 905 -36.99 -6.42 20.46
C LEU A 905 -35.53 -6.43 19.98
N MET A 906 -34.70 -5.44 20.35
CA MET A 906 -33.29 -5.37 19.95
C MET A 906 -32.30 -5.89 21.02
N GLU A 907 -32.67 -5.95 22.31
CA GLU A 907 -31.82 -6.59 23.33
C GLU A 907 -31.69 -8.12 23.15
N THR A 908 -32.43 -8.73 22.20
CA THR A 908 -32.28 -10.13 21.82
C THR A 908 -31.37 -10.38 20.61
N ILE A 909 -30.84 -9.34 19.95
CA ILE A 909 -30.07 -9.49 18.69
C ILE A 909 -28.59 -9.06 18.84
N GLU A 910 -28.24 -8.20 19.81
CA GLU A 910 -26.86 -7.68 19.95
C GLU A 910 -25.86 -8.60 20.70
N GLU A 911 -26.25 -9.83 21.10
CA GLU A 911 -25.30 -10.83 21.64
C GLU A 911 -24.89 -11.94 20.65
N GLU A 912 -25.32 -11.90 19.38
CA GLU A 912 -24.95 -12.91 18.36
C GLU A 912 -24.28 -12.29 17.11
N GLU A 913 -23.13 -11.64 17.25
CA GLU A 913 -22.17 -11.52 16.13
C GLU A 913 -20.73 -11.69 16.62
N VAL A 914 -20.33 -12.95 16.83
CA VAL A 914 -18.93 -13.38 16.82
C VAL A 914 -18.80 -14.58 15.88
N GLU A 915 -18.17 -14.32 14.73
CA GLU A 915 -17.45 -15.25 13.85
C GLU A 915 -18.14 -16.57 13.44
N GLU A 916 -18.92 -16.54 12.34
CA GLU A 916 -19.04 -17.71 11.46
C GLU A 916 -18.03 -17.61 10.31
N THR A 917 -16.91 -18.32 10.44
CA THR A 917 -16.11 -18.73 9.29
C THR A 917 -16.68 -20.05 8.75
N GLU A 918 -17.50 -19.97 7.71
CA GLU A 918 -17.88 -21.16 6.93
C GLU A 918 -16.67 -21.69 6.15
N TYR A 919 -16.20 -22.88 6.55
CA TYR A 919 -15.38 -23.74 5.72
C TYR A 919 -16.32 -24.65 4.91
N ASP A 920 -16.43 -24.37 3.62
CA ASP A 920 -17.10 -25.24 2.67
C ASP A 920 -16.20 -26.45 2.35
N ALA A 921 -16.36 -27.54 3.10
CA ALA A 921 -15.79 -28.85 2.81
C ALA A 921 -16.88 -29.73 2.18
N GLY A 922 -17.01 -29.61 0.85
CA GLY A 922 -17.83 -30.50 0.04
C GLY A 922 -17.38 -31.95 0.17
N GLY A 923 -18.33 -32.81 0.55
CA GLY A 923 -18.13 -34.22 0.85
C GLY A 923 -17.76 -35.10 -0.34
N GLY A 924 -17.18 -36.24 0.02
CA GLY A 924 -16.99 -37.39 -0.86
C GLY A 924 -17.06 -38.66 -0.01
N GLY A 925 -18.28 -39.14 0.25
CA GLY A 925 -18.53 -40.50 0.68
C GLY A 925 -18.66 -41.42 -0.53
N GLY A 926 -17.94 -42.54 -0.51
CA GLY A 926 -18.05 -43.61 -1.50
C GLY A 926 -17.30 -44.83 -0.98
N GLU A 927 -18.06 -45.86 -0.68
CA GLU A 927 -17.68 -47.17 -0.14
C GLU A 927 -16.74 -47.96 -1.08
N ASP A 928 -15.76 -48.61 -0.45
CA ASP A 928 -14.99 -49.85 -0.78
C ASP A 928 -13.47 -49.72 -0.61
#